data_AF-A0A378I6T5-F1
#
_entry.id   AF-A0A378I6T5-F1
#
_cell.length_a   1.000
_cell.length_b   1.000
_cell.length_c   1.000
_cell.angle_alpha   90.00
_cell.angle_beta   90.00
_cell.angle_gamma   90.00
#
_symmetry.space_group_name_H-M   'P 1'
#
loop_
_entity.id
_entity.type
_entity.pdbx_description
1 polymer ?
#
loop_
_entity_poly.entity_id
_entity_poly.type
_entity_poly.pdbx_seq_one_letter_code
_entity_poly.pdbx_strand_id
1 'polypeptide(L)'
;MKELDKLLTPEWGSEKWILEGWNKITEDERKSIEARVDALFKNGLPFELKHDKILYVYIFSLMAQLEVLGIQLPMRFEDKMCKPEFKTRMRAQLVDEIFHAIVFTRIVFMLAAPYGRPPAYNEELEKVCNFIRSIDCLKVGMVVMNLICEGLVEEVFSSFYHNGVAPEVFGIILADEHRHVCEADLYGEIGLPEPEILAETIKNMEDLLISVFTRLPKYNTSLTTLLGPEGTASFMLDLHDKHKRQLKKVNMVPSERFELLFEIGPDAYAQIQPYSEELHHEMHQEIKEIEMSSVQKALMAQYNYPGDPTLTLQFNIDISEFGFFENNQPQERLTVLMMQAVSFMLESSESLRSFLSFKKLHQSRSAYVAILDKQAERQDQLGIVFFKDCHDMTVFELQERINRSRQLMTYCFAKREQVEAEYPELKTQLDSELYGYAHDIYPCPAPGSCGAYVCNLGAYGYTQAVSPLLKQTGLHVMLLAVERRPVWNDASKSFEARDILPVSISVDNRIVDGLLPIPELLDDGFRRALKQMKEQIANPLLDRESKEAKAYKTRIDKIANDLAAQESLLGRDKITVHLLNKNKLAVFREMRRVFGEDVELYGKRLSKYSDFKNAADNLLLDYLGFDSEKAAQDANFTKVIDRMLAENLEFGYRMLSGMQNAWFDYINVEALFHATYSKIAESRLRRLAKFIPSLWN
;
A
#
# COMPACT_ATOMS: atom_id res chain seq x y z
N MET A 1 10.60 -29.53 20.12
CA MET A 1 10.73 -29.49 18.66
C MET A 1 11.30 -28.14 18.31
N LYS A 2 12.54 -28.10 17.81
CA LYS A 2 13.18 -26.85 17.42
C LYS A 2 12.51 -26.30 16.16
N GLU A 3 12.62 -25.00 15.92
CA GLU A 3 11.96 -24.34 14.78
C GLU A 3 12.51 -24.84 13.43
N LEU A 4 13.81 -25.15 13.34
CA LEU A 4 14.42 -25.79 12.18
C LEU A 4 13.88 -27.20 11.90
N ASP A 5 13.56 -28.00 12.94
CA ASP A 5 12.97 -29.34 12.74
C ASP A 5 11.62 -29.28 12.01
N LYS A 6 10.92 -28.12 12.09
CA LYS A 6 9.66 -27.87 11.37
C LYS A 6 9.88 -27.39 9.93
N LEU A 7 11.04 -26.80 9.62
CA LEU A 7 11.46 -26.39 8.27
C LEU A 7 11.98 -27.57 7.43
N LEU A 8 12.30 -28.71 8.05
CA LEU A 8 12.78 -29.92 7.39
C LEU A 8 11.68 -30.98 7.26
N THR A 9 10.44 -30.57 7.04
CA THR A 9 9.36 -31.47 6.63
C THR A 9 9.33 -31.50 5.11
N PRO A 10 9.81 -32.56 4.42
CA PRO A 10 10.03 -32.54 2.97
C PRO A 10 8.70 -32.53 2.19
N GLU A 11 8.07 -31.36 2.12
CA GLU A 11 6.92 -31.09 1.26
C GLU A 11 7.37 -30.44 -0.06
N TRP A 12 8.56 -29.83 -0.08
CA TRP A 12 9.22 -29.21 -1.23
C TRP A 12 10.54 -29.90 -1.58
N GLY A 13 10.95 -29.87 -2.86
CA GLY A 13 12.10 -30.64 -3.36
C GLY A 13 13.43 -30.27 -2.69
N SER A 14 13.68 -28.99 -2.38
CA SER A 14 14.92 -28.57 -1.71
C SER A 14 15.06 -29.10 -0.28
N GLU A 15 13.96 -29.15 0.49
CA GLU A 15 13.96 -29.62 1.89
C GLU A 15 14.43 -31.08 2.00
N LYS A 16 14.12 -31.91 0.99
CA LYS A 16 14.58 -33.31 0.91
C LYS A 16 16.11 -33.40 0.90
N TRP A 17 16.77 -32.54 0.13
CA TRP A 17 18.23 -32.56 0.00
C TRP A 17 18.92 -31.98 1.22
N ILE A 18 18.35 -30.92 1.79
CA ILE A 18 18.81 -30.38 3.07
C ILE A 18 18.74 -31.45 4.15
N LEU A 19 17.63 -32.20 4.23
CA LEU A 19 17.47 -33.29 5.19
C LEU A 19 18.51 -34.40 4.98
N GLU A 20 18.86 -34.72 3.73
CA GLU A 20 19.89 -35.70 3.42
C GLU A 20 21.27 -35.26 3.95
N GLY A 21 21.67 -34.01 3.69
CA GLY A 21 22.90 -33.42 4.23
C GLY A 21 22.87 -33.29 5.76
N TRP A 22 21.74 -32.86 6.32
CA TRP A 22 21.52 -32.70 7.76
C TRP A 22 21.75 -34.01 8.53
N ASN A 23 21.42 -35.15 7.92
CA ASN A 23 21.63 -36.47 8.50
C ASN A 23 23.09 -36.95 8.44
N LYS A 24 23.97 -36.26 7.70
CA LYS A 24 25.41 -36.54 7.60
C LYS A 24 26.27 -35.68 8.53
N ILE A 25 25.72 -34.62 9.09
CA ILE A 25 26.42 -33.72 10.02
C ILE A 25 26.28 -34.10 11.49
N THR A 26 27.28 -33.76 12.28
CA THR A 26 27.36 -33.99 13.72
C THR A 26 26.46 -33.03 14.49
N GLU A 27 26.18 -33.34 15.76
CA GLU A 27 25.33 -32.50 16.60
C GLU A 27 25.93 -31.11 16.87
N ASP A 28 27.25 -30.99 16.94
CA ASP A 28 27.91 -29.69 17.15
C ASP A 28 27.87 -28.83 15.87
N GLU A 29 28.01 -29.44 14.69
CA GLU A 29 27.81 -28.77 13.40
C GLU A 29 26.36 -28.28 13.27
N ARG A 30 25.37 -29.09 13.66
CA ARG A 30 23.95 -28.67 13.67
C ARG A 30 23.70 -27.46 14.56
N LYS A 31 24.25 -27.45 15.78
CA LYS A 31 24.14 -26.30 16.71
C LYS A 31 24.80 -25.05 16.13
N SER A 32 25.91 -25.20 15.41
CA SER A 32 26.58 -24.08 14.73
C SER A 32 25.67 -23.47 13.67
N ILE A 33 25.07 -24.30 12.80
CA ILE A 33 24.11 -23.84 11.78
C ILE A 33 22.90 -23.17 12.44
N GLU A 34 22.29 -23.78 13.45
CA GLU A 34 21.16 -23.22 14.19
C GLU A 34 21.48 -21.82 14.74
N ALA A 35 22.63 -21.66 15.41
CA ALA A 35 23.03 -20.38 15.98
C ALA A 35 23.25 -19.28 14.91
N ARG A 36 23.81 -19.65 13.75
CA ARG A 36 24.01 -18.72 12.63
C ARG A 36 22.68 -18.28 12.01
N VAL A 37 21.76 -19.22 11.82
CA VAL A 37 20.41 -18.93 11.31
C VAL A 37 19.67 -18.04 12.30
N ASP A 38 19.67 -18.37 13.60
CA ASP A 38 18.97 -17.57 14.61
C ASP A 38 19.54 -16.14 14.72
N ALA A 39 20.85 -15.97 14.51
CA ALA A 39 21.48 -14.65 14.47
C ALA A 39 20.99 -13.82 13.27
N LEU A 40 20.95 -14.42 12.07
CA LEU A 40 20.54 -13.74 10.84
C LEU A 40 19.04 -13.34 10.86
N PHE A 41 18.18 -14.21 11.41
CA PHE A 41 16.73 -13.98 11.41
C PHE A 41 16.19 -13.39 12.72
N LYS A 42 17.07 -12.85 13.59
CA LYS A 42 16.69 -12.33 14.91
C LYS A 42 15.58 -11.27 14.85
N ASN A 43 15.54 -10.48 13.77
CA ASN A 43 14.57 -9.40 13.57
C ASN A 43 13.53 -9.72 12.47
N GLY A 44 13.38 -10.98 12.08
CA GLY A 44 12.52 -11.37 10.96
C GLY A 44 13.31 -11.47 9.65
N LEU A 45 12.75 -10.96 8.55
CA LEU A 45 13.39 -11.01 7.22
C LEU A 45 14.67 -10.15 7.25
N PRO A 46 15.85 -10.68 6.85
CA PRO A 46 17.14 -10.00 7.00
C PRO A 46 17.41 -8.92 5.93
N PHE A 47 16.37 -8.33 5.35
CA PHE A 47 16.45 -7.25 4.38
C PHE A 47 15.08 -6.59 4.17
N GLU A 48 15.10 -5.37 3.66
CA GLU A 48 13.90 -4.64 3.22
C GLU A 48 13.57 -4.94 1.75
N LEU A 49 12.27 -5.06 1.45
CA LEU A 49 11.78 -5.24 0.09
C LEU A 49 11.73 -3.89 -0.63
N LYS A 50 12.58 -3.71 -1.64
CA LYS A 50 12.60 -2.51 -2.50
C LYS A 50 11.69 -2.65 -3.73
N HIS A 51 11.34 -3.87 -4.09
CA HIS A 51 10.49 -4.21 -5.22
C HIS A 51 9.32 -5.10 -4.78
N ASP A 52 8.44 -5.46 -5.73
CA ASP A 52 7.35 -6.40 -5.45
C ASP A 52 7.89 -7.71 -4.86
N LYS A 53 7.28 -8.11 -3.75
CA LYS A 53 7.56 -9.32 -2.99
C LYS A 53 7.63 -10.57 -3.87
N ILE A 54 6.82 -10.66 -4.92
CA ILE A 54 6.79 -11.82 -5.81
C ILE A 54 8.12 -12.05 -6.54
N LEU A 55 8.86 -10.98 -6.85
CA LEU A 55 10.16 -11.06 -7.52
C LEU A 55 11.20 -11.73 -6.61
N TYR A 56 11.20 -11.34 -5.33
CA TYR A 56 12.04 -11.96 -4.31
C TYR A 56 11.66 -13.42 -4.06
N VAL A 57 10.36 -13.74 -4.03
CA VAL A 57 9.90 -15.14 -3.90
C VAL A 57 10.50 -15.99 -5.02
N TYR A 58 10.47 -15.53 -6.27
CA TYR A 58 11.02 -16.28 -7.40
C TYR A 58 12.54 -16.42 -7.32
N ILE A 59 13.28 -15.34 -7.04
CA ILE A 59 14.75 -15.42 -6.94
C ILE A 59 15.18 -16.31 -5.79
N PHE A 60 14.67 -16.12 -4.58
CA PHE A 60 15.07 -16.96 -3.45
C PHE A 60 14.63 -18.43 -3.61
N SER A 61 13.56 -18.70 -4.36
CA SER A 61 13.18 -20.08 -4.73
C SER A 61 14.13 -20.72 -5.73
N LEU A 62 14.70 -19.93 -6.64
CA LEU A 62 15.76 -20.38 -7.54
C LEU A 62 17.05 -20.64 -6.75
N MET A 63 17.46 -19.70 -5.87
CA MET A 63 18.67 -19.85 -5.06
C MET A 63 18.60 -21.07 -4.14
N ALA A 64 17.47 -21.27 -3.44
CA ALA A 64 17.27 -22.45 -2.60
C ALA A 64 17.29 -23.78 -3.39
N GLN A 65 17.07 -23.77 -4.71
CA GLN A 65 17.22 -24.97 -5.56
C GLN A 65 18.63 -25.11 -6.13
N LEU A 66 19.36 -24.02 -6.31
CA LEU A 66 20.76 -24.07 -6.73
C LEU A 66 21.66 -24.52 -5.57
N GLU A 67 21.47 -24.03 -4.34
CA GLU A 67 22.33 -24.40 -3.20
C GLU A 67 22.25 -25.86 -2.80
N VAL A 68 21.12 -26.52 -3.06
CA VAL A 68 21.04 -27.97 -2.80
C VAL A 68 21.94 -28.78 -3.74
N LEU A 69 22.43 -28.19 -4.84
CA LEU A 69 23.50 -28.75 -5.67
C LEU A 69 24.83 -28.75 -4.92
N GLY A 70 25.19 -27.65 -4.26
CA GLY A 70 26.43 -27.51 -3.50
C GLY A 70 26.56 -28.56 -2.40
N ILE A 71 25.45 -28.92 -1.74
CA ILE A 71 25.40 -30.03 -0.76
C ILE A 71 25.85 -31.38 -1.36
N GLN A 72 25.53 -31.66 -2.63
CA GLN A 72 25.78 -32.97 -3.23
C GLN A 72 27.27 -33.27 -3.41
N LEU A 73 28.09 -32.23 -3.61
CA LEU A 73 29.50 -32.42 -3.89
C LEU A 73 30.26 -32.98 -2.67
N PRO A 74 30.27 -32.32 -1.49
CA PRO A 74 30.91 -32.89 -0.32
C PRO A 74 30.34 -34.25 0.07
N MET A 75 29.01 -34.43 0.00
CA MET A 75 28.36 -35.69 0.37
C MET A 75 28.86 -36.91 -0.43
N ARG A 76 29.25 -36.72 -1.69
CA ARG A 76 29.69 -37.81 -2.57
C ARG A 76 31.19 -38.03 -2.57
N PHE A 77 31.96 -36.98 -2.29
CA PHE A 77 33.39 -36.95 -2.57
C PHE A 77 34.26 -36.73 -1.33
N GLU A 78 33.72 -36.28 -0.19
CA GLU A 78 34.48 -36.09 1.07
C GLU A 78 35.28 -37.35 1.45
N ASP A 79 34.64 -38.52 1.41
CA ASP A 79 35.27 -39.80 1.75
C ASP A 79 36.26 -40.32 0.70
N LYS A 80 36.25 -39.74 -0.51
CA LYS A 80 37.19 -40.09 -1.59
C LYS A 80 38.45 -39.21 -1.56
N MET A 81 38.52 -38.21 -0.67
CA MET A 81 39.69 -37.34 -0.54
C MET A 81 40.84 -38.04 0.20
N CYS A 82 42.05 -37.95 -0.36
CA CYS A 82 43.24 -38.62 0.18
C CYS A 82 43.92 -37.79 1.27
N LYS A 83 44.01 -36.46 1.13
CA LYS A 83 44.62 -35.58 2.14
C LYS A 83 43.61 -35.17 3.24
N PRO A 84 44.00 -35.25 4.53
CA PRO A 84 43.15 -34.85 5.65
C PRO A 84 42.70 -33.38 5.62
N GLU A 85 43.54 -32.47 5.10
CA GLU A 85 43.24 -31.05 5.01
C GLU A 85 42.06 -30.77 4.06
N PHE A 86 42.06 -31.37 2.86
CA PHE A 86 40.97 -31.21 1.92
C PHE A 86 39.71 -31.94 2.36
N LYS A 87 39.83 -33.07 3.06
CA LYS A 87 38.69 -33.70 3.71
C LYS A 87 38.04 -32.74 4.73
N THR A 88 38.84 -32.04 5.52
CA THR A 88 38.37 -31.05 6.50
C THR A 88 37.69 -29.85 5.82
N ARG A 89 38.26 -29.35 4.71
CA ARG A 89 37.67 -28.22 3.96
C ARG A 89 36.39 -28.62 3.22
N MET A 90 36.33 -29.81 2.63
CA MET A 90 35.09 -30.38 2.06
C MET A 90 34.01 -30.54 3.12
N ARG A 91 34.40 -30.96 4.34
CA ARG A 91 33.48 -31.05 5.46
C ARG A 91 32.94 -29.68 5.88
N ALA A 92 33.80 -28.66 5.92
CA ALA A 92 33.38 -27.29 6.19
C ALA A 92 32.43 -26.76 5.10
N GLN A 93 32.74 -27.01 3.83
CA GLN A 93 31.86 -26.69 2.71
C GLN A 93 30.49 -27.35 2.89
N LEU A 94 30.40 -28.66 3.20
CA LEU A 94 29.12 -29.32 3.48
C LEU A 94 28.27 -28.57 4.53
N VAL A 95 28.90 -28.09 5.60
CA VAL A 95 28.22 -27.38 6.68
C VAL A 95 27.74 -26.00 6.20
N ASP A 96 28.55 -25.29 5.41
CA ASP A 96 28.23 -23.98 4.85
C ASP A 96 27.09 -24.07 3.80
N GLU A 97 27.13 -25.04 2.89
CA GLU A 97 26.08 -25.29 1.88
C GLU A 97 24.72 -25.64 2.51
N ILE A 98 24.73 -26.46 3.57
CA ILE A 98 23.51 -26.77 4.34
C ILE A 98 22.97 -25.49 4.98
N PHE A 99 23.84 -24.62 5.50
CA PHE A 99 23.45 -23.34 6.06
C PHE A 99 22.83 -22.42 4.99
N HIS A 100 23.46 -22.25 3.83
CA HIS A 100 22.94 -21.41 2.72
C HIS A 100 21.57 -21.90 2.24
N ALA A 101 21.44 -23.20 2.00
CA ALA A 101 20.19 -23.81 1.57
C ALA A 101 19.05 -23.59 2.59
N ILE A 102 19.35 -23.68 3.90
CA ILE A 102 18.39 -23.38 4.97
C ILE A 102 18.02 -21.89 4.99
N VAL A 103 18.99 -20.99 4.84
CA VAL A 103 18.78 -19.54 4.83
C VAL A 103 17.84 -19.15 3.68
N PHE A 104 18.13 -19.58 2.46
CA PHE A 104 17.26 -19.29 1.32
C PHE A 104 15.89 -19.94 1.47
N THR A 105 15.82 -21.21 1.90
CA THR A 105 14.54 -21.89 2.13
C THR A 105 13.69 -21.13 3.16
N ARG A 106 14.29 -20.72 4.29
CA ARG A 106 13.60 -19.92 5.32
C ARG A 106 13.11 -18.58 4.77
N ILE A 107 13.92 -17.87 3.98
CA ILE A 107 13.50 -16.64 3.30
C ILE A 107 12.30 -16.90 2.39
N VAL A 108 12.34 -17.94 1.55
CA VAL A 108 11.21 -18.28 0.67
C VAL A 108 9.96 -18.56 1.47
N PHE A 109 10.03 -19.32 2.56
CA PHE A 109 8.87 -19.58 3.41
C PHE A 109 8.35 -18.31 4.09
N MET A 110 9.23 -17.43 4.57
CA MET A 110 8.82 -16.14 5.16
C MET A 110 8.17 -15.21 4.14
N LEU A 111 8.68 -15.22 2.90
CA LEU A 111 8.08 -14.46 1.80
C LEU A 111 6.78 -15.12 1.30
N ALA A 112 6.69 -16.44 1.22
CA ALA A 112 5.48 -17.12 0.77
C ALA A 112 4.37 -17.12 1.85
N ALA A 113 4.74 -16.91 3.11
CA ALA A 113 3.80 -16.90 4.22
C ALA A 113 2.68 -15.86 4.02
N PRO A 114 1.44 -16.23 4.41
CA PRO A 114 0.98 -17.45 5.09
C PRO A 114 0.09 -18.34 4.19
N TYR A 115 -0.18 -17.93 2.95
CA TYR A 115 -1.04 -18.67 2.02
C TYR A 115 -0.26 -19.37 0.91
N GLY A 116 0.98 -18.98 0.67
CA GLY A 116 1.83 -19.56 -0.36
C GLY A 116 2.71 -20.64 0.24
N ARG A 117 2.60 -21.86 -0.28
CA ARG A 117 3.78 -22.71 -0.35
C ARG A 117 4.80 -22.03 -1.27
N PRO A 118 6.11 -22.33 -1.12
CA PRO A 118 7.08 -21.99 -2.14
C PRO A 118 6.55 -22.31 -3.56
N PRO A 119 6.90 -21.52 -4.59
CA PRO A 119 6.65 -21.88 -5.97
C PRO A 119 6.99 -23.34 -6.25
N ALA A 120 6.26 -23.95 -7.18
CA ALA A 120 6.50 -25.34 -7.57
C ALA A 120 7.98 -25.57 -7.89
N TYR A 121 8.52 -26.66 -7.34
CA TYR A 121 9.90 -27.09 -7.55
C TYR A 121 10.15 -27.27 -9.06
N ASN A 122 11.31 -26.83 -9.53
CA ASN A 122 11.56 -26.72 -10.95
C ASN A 122 12.18 -28.00 -11.51
N GLU A 123 11.42 -28.70 -12.35
CA GLU A 123 11.87 -29.95 -12.96
C GLU A 123 13.12 -29.80 -13.85
N GLU A 124 13.36 -28.62 -14.46
CA GLU A 124 14.56 -28.40 -15.26
C GLU A 124 15.82 -28.28 -14.39
N LEU A 125 15.72 -27.66 -13.21
CA LEU A 125 16.82 -27.66 -12.23
C LEU A 125 17.07 -29.06 -11.69
N GLU A 126 16.01 -29.83 -11.45
CA GLU A 126 16.15 -31.22 -11.02
C GLU A 126 16.90 -32.10 -12.04
N LYS A 127 16.80 -31.79 -13.34
CA LYS A 127 17.63 -32.46 -14.36
C LYS A 127 19.11 -32.14 -14.18
N VAL A 128 19.46 -30.92 -13.79
CA VAL A 128 20.83 -30.53 -13.43
C VAL A 128 21.31 -31.33 -12.21
N CYS A 129 20.48 -31.40 -11.16
CA CYS A 129 20.77 -32.22 -9.96
C CYS A 129 21.04 -33.69 -10.34
N ASN A 130 20.16 -34.28 -11.15
CA ASN A 130 20.28 -35.67 -11.56
C ASN A 130 21.49 -35.92 -12.46
N PHE A 131 21.83 -34.98 -13.34
CA PHE A 131 23.04 -35.04 -14.14
C PHE A 131 24.29 -35.05 -13.26
N ILE A 132 24.40 -34.12 -12.31
CA ILE A 132 25.51 -34.08 -11.34
C ILE A 132 25.61 -35.39 -10.55
N ARG A 133 24.46 -35.94 -10.09
CA ARG A 133 24.39 -37.23 -9.40
C ARG A 133 24.86 -38.42 -10.24
N SER A 134 24.76 -38.33 -11.56
CA SER A 134 25.25 -39.40 -12.44
C SER A 134 26.78 -39.42 -12.57
N ILE A 135 27.48 -38.35 -12.15
CA ILE A 135 28.95 -38.26 -12.26
C ILE A 135 29.61 -39.04 -11.12
N ASP A 136 30.16 -40.21 -11.41
CA ASP A 136 30.85 -41.05 -10.40
C ASP A 136 32.34 -40.74 -10.24
N CYS A 137 32.96 -40.21 -11.30
CA CYS A 137 34.38 -39.87 -11.34
C CYS A 137 34.66 -38.62 -10.49
N LEU A 138 35.49 -38.76 -9.45
CA LEU A 138 35.91 -37.66 -8.57
C LEU A 138 36.47 -36.48 -9.37
N LYS A 139 37.36 -36.73 -10.34
CA LYS A 139 38.01 -35.67 -11.11
C LYS A 139 37.02 -34.86 -11.94
N VAL A 140 36.07 -35.53 -12.60
CA VAL A 140 35.04 -34.87 -13.40
C VAL A 140 34.05 -34.13 -12.50
N GLY A 141 33.61 -34.76 -11.40
CA GLY A 141 32.68 -34.15 -10.45
C GLY A 141 33.25 -32.88 -9.81
N MET A 142 34.52 -32.89 -9.42
CA MET A 142 35.19 -31.71 -8.85
C MET A 142 35.30 -30.56 -9.85
N VAL A 143 35.61 -30.84 -11.12
CA VAL A 143 35.64 -29.78 -12.15
C VAL A 143 34.24 -29.22 -12.40
N VAL A 144 33.23 -30.07 -12.64
CA VAL A 144 31.88 -29.59 -12.99
C VAL A 144 31.23 -28.84 -11.83
N MET A 145 31.40 -29.31 -10.59
CA MET A 145 30.77 -28.69 -9.43
C MET A 145 31.52 -27.45 -8.94
N ASN A 146 32.78 -27.59 -8.51
CA ASN A 146 33.51 -26.47 -7.90
C ASN A 146 33.93 -25.41 -8.93
N LEU A 147 34.22 -25.79 -10.18
CA LEU A 147 34.73 -24.83 -11.15
C LEU A 147 33.60 -24.13 -11.92
N ILE A 148 32.55 -24.87 -12.26
CA ILE A 148 31.46 -24.38 -13.12
C ILE A 148 30.25 -23.99 -12.28
N CYS A 149 29.67 -24.92 -11.51
CA CYS A 149 28.45 -24.62 -10.75
C CYS A 149 28.67 -23.53 -9.71
N GLU A 150 29.65 -23.72 -8.81
CA GLU A 150 29.97 -22.72 -7.78
C GLU A 150 30.41 -21.39 -8.39
N GLY A 151 31.25 -21.44 -9.43
CA GLY A 151 31.70 -20.23 -10.11
C GLY A 151 30.54 -19.39 -10.66
N LEU A 152 29.52 -20.02 -11.24
CA LEU A 152 28.34 -19.32 -11.76
C LEU A 152 27.43 -18.81 -10.64
N VAL A 153 27.21 -19.62 -9.60
CA VAL A 153 26.36 -19.26 -8.44
C VAL A 153 26.96 -18.09 -7.66
N GLU A 154 28.27 -18.11 -7.42
CA GLU A 154 28.99 -17.01 -6.76
C GLU A 154 28.87 -15.69 -7.55
N GLU A 155 28.76 -15.75 -8.89
CA GLU A 155 28.54 -14.53 -9.70
C GLU A 155 27.11 -13.99 -9.53
N VAL A 156 26.12 -14.87 -9.43
CA VAL A 156 24.74 -14.46 -9.10
C VAL A 156 24.72 -13.76 -7.74
N PHE A 157 25.41 -14.31 -6.73
CA PHE A 157 25.49 -13.71 -5.39
C PHE A 157 26.21 -12.38 -5.39
N SER A 158 27.34 -12.31 -6.10
CA SER A 158 28.12 -11.07 -6.25
C SER A 158 27.29 -9.98 -6.91
N SER A 159 26.56 -10.32 -7.97
CA SER A 159 25.69 -9.36 -8.67
C SER A 159 24.57 -8.84 -7.76
N PHE A 160 23.88 -9.72 -7.01
CA PHE A 160 22.86 -9.26 -6.05
C PHE A 160 23.42 -8.40 -4.93
N TYR A 161 24.60 -8.75 -4.40
CA TYR A 161 25.28 -7.98 -3.37
C TYR A 161 25.63 -6.56 -3.88
N HIS A 162 26.27 -6.46 -5.05
CA HIS A 162 26.68 -5.17 -5.64
C HIS A 162 25.49 -4.26 -5.98
N ASN A 163 24.35 -4.85 -6.36
CA ASN A 163 23.13 -4.11 -6.67
C ASN A 163 22.22 -3.89 -5.44
N GLY A 164 22.69 -4.22 -4.24
CA GLY A 164 21.98 -3.94 -2.99
C GLY A 164 20.68 -4.72 -2.80
N VAL A 165 20.60 -5.92 -3.38
CA VAL A 165 19.53 -6.90 -3.21
C VAL A 165 19.92 -7.82 -2.07
N ALA A 166 19.23 -7.75 -0.92
CA ALA A 166 19.50 -8.56 0.28
C ALA A 166 21.00 -8.62 0.70
N PRO A 167 21.68 -7.46 0.87
CA PRO A 167 23.14 -7.41 1.02
C PRO A 167 23.68 -8.14 2.26
N GLU A 168 22.92 -8.19 3.35
CA GLU A 168 23.32 -8.92 4.56
C GLU A 168 23.38 -10.44 4.32
N VAL A 169 22.41 -10.97 3.54
CA VAL A 169 22.34 -12.40 3.19
C VAL A 169 23.50 -12.78 2.29
N PHE A 170 23.66 -12.10 1.15
CA PHE A 170 24.70 -12.44 0.19
C PHE A 170 26.11 -12.10 0.72
N GLY A 171 26.26 -11.10 1.58
CA GLY A 171 27.55 -10.81 2.21
C GLY A 171 28.06 -11.94 3.11
N ILE A 172 27.16 -12.59 3.87
CA ILE A 172 27.52 -13.77 4.68
C ILE A 172 27.85 -14.96 3.79
N ILE A 173 27.03 -15.22 2.77
CA ILE A 173 27.20 -16.38 1.87
C ILE A 173 28.52 -16.26 1.10
N LEU A 174 28.80 -15.09 0.51
CA LEU A 174 30.07 -14.84 -0.18
C LEU A 174 31.28 -15.01 0.75
N ALA A 175 31.18 -14.67 2.04
CA ALA A 175 32.26 -14.88 3.00
C ALA A 175 32.53 -16.37 3.27
N ASP A 176 31.51 -17.22 3.15
CA ASP A 176 31.66 -18.68 3.24
C ASP A 176 32.30 -19.25 1.97
N GLU A 177 31.84 -18.81 0.80
CA GLU A 177 32.39 -19.23 -0.51
C GLU A 177 33.91 -19.05 -0.60
N HIS A 178 34.43 -17.93 -0.10
CA HIS A 178 35.87 -17.67 -0.08
C HIS A 178 36.69 -18.68 0.75
N ARG A 179 36.06 -19.44 1.66
CA ARG A 179 36.71 -20.44 2.52
C ARG A 179 36.66 -21.84 1.93
N HIS A 180 35.84 -22.07 0.89
CA HIS A 180 35.71 -23.34 0.19
C HIS A 180 37.05 -23.79 -0.44
N VAL A 181 37.11 -25.03 -0.92
CA VAL A 181 38.36 -25.61 -1.43
C VAL A 181 38.77 -24.90 -2.73
N CYS A 182 39.91 -24.21 -2.70
CA CYS A 182 40.49 -23.55 -3.86
C CYS A 182 40.77 -24.56 -4.99
N GLU A 183 40.30 -24.27 -6.21
CA GLU A 183 40.35 -25.25 -7.30
C GLU A 183 41.78 -25.58 -7.72
N ALA A 184 42.70 -24.60 -7.62
CA ALA A 184 44.12 -24.78 -7.93
C ALA A 184 44.83 -25.78 -7.01
N ASP A 185 44.52 -25.76 -5.71
CA ASP A 185 45.11 -26.66 -4.72
C ASP A 185 44.60 -28.10 -4.90
N LEU A 186 43.34 -28.22 -5.31
CA LEU A 186 42.67 -29.49 -5.53
C LEU A 186 43.20 -30.19 -6.78
N TYR A 187 43.33 -29.49 -7.91
CA TYR A 187 43.86 -30.07 -9.16
C TYR A 187 45.30 -30.54 -9.05
N GLY A 188 46.11 -29.89 -8.21
CA GLY A 188 47.45 -30.35 -7.89
C GLY A 188 47.49 -31.71 -7.18
N GLU A 189 46.42 -32.10 -6.48
CA GLU A 189 46.33 -33.38 -5.77
C GLU A 189 45.64 -34.49 -6.57
N ILE A 190 44.43 -34.24 -7.08
CA ILE A 190 43.62 -35.29 -7.74
C ILE A 190 43.97 -35.45 -9.22
N GLY A 191 44.64 -34.45 -9.80
CA GLY A 191 44.92 -34.35 -11.23
C GLY A 191 43.68 -34.05 -12.08
N LEU A 192 43.90 -33.70 -13.34
CA LEU A 192 42.81 -33.39 -14.28
C LEU A 192 42.15 -34.68 -14.82
N PRO A 193 40.85 -34.63 -15.15
CA PRO A 193 40.16 -35.71 -15.87
C PRO A 193 40.63 -35.82 -17.33
N GLU A 194 40.26 -36.90 -18.01
CA GLU A 194 40.52 -37.07 -19.45
C GLU A 194 39.83 -35.96 -20.25
N PRO A 195 40.54 -35.29 -21.19
CA PRO A 195 40.01 -34.12 -21.89
C PRO A 195 38.71 -34.37 -22.63
N GLU A 196 38.58 -35.51 -23.32
CA GLU A 196 37.41 -35.85 -24.13
C GLU A 196 36.16 -36.04 -23.27
N ILE A 197 36.31 -36.77 -22.14
CA ILE A 197 35.23 -37.01 -21.18
C ILE A 197 34.80 -35.68 -20.54
N LEU A 198 35.77 -34.85 -20.17
CA LEU A 198 35.48 -33.55 -19.55
C LEU A 198 34.77 -32.62 -20.54
N ALA A 199 35.24 -32.53 -21.79
CA ALA A 199 34.62 -31.69 -22.81
C ALA A 199 33.15 -32.08 -23.09
N GLU A 200 32.85 -33.37 -23.21
CA GLU A 200 31.47 -33.85 -23.38
C GLU A 200 30.61 -33.52 -22.14
N THR A 201 31.16 -33.69 -20.94
CA THR A 201 30.45 -33.40 -19.69
C THR A 201 30.15 -31.90 -19.54
N ILE A 202 31.11 -31.03 -19.86
CA ILE A 202 30.94 -29.57 -19.85
C ILE A 202 29.83 -29.17 -20.82
N LYS A 203 29.86 -29.68 -22.05
CA LYS A 203 28.84 -29.39 -23.06
C LYS A 203 27.44 -29.76 -22.57
N ASN A 204 27.28 -30.96 -22.00
CA ASN A 204 26.00 -31.41 -21.46
C ASN A 204 25.52 -30.53 -20.31
N MET A 205 26.44 -30.11 -19.42
CA MET A 205 26.12 -29.19 -18.33
C MET A 205 25.67 -27.82 -18.85
N GLU A 206 26.40 -27.25 -19.81
CA GLU A 206 26.05 -25.97 -20.43
C GLU A 206 24.69 -26.01 -21.13
N ASP A 207 24.39 -27.07 -21.89
CA ASP A 207 23.09 -27.26 -22.53
C ASP A 207 21.94 -27.31 -21.50
N LEU A 208 22.16 -27.93 -20.34
CA LEU A 208 21.20 -27.96 -19.23
C LEU A 208 21.02 -26.56 -18.61
N LEU A 209 22.10 -25.83 -18.36
CA LEU A 209 22.06 -24.46 -17.83
C LEU A 209 21.30 -23.53 -18.79
N ILE A 210 21.58 -23.58 -20.09
CA ILE A 210 20.86 -22.82 -21.11
C ILE A 210 19.36 -23.15 -21.04
N SER A 211 19.00 -24.43 -20.90
CA SER A 211 17.60 -24.85 -20.78
C SER A 211 16.91 -24.22 -19.57
N VAL A 212 17.58 -24.18 -18.42
CA VAL A 212 17.09 -23.54 -17.21
C VAL A 212 16.86 -22.05 -17.46
N PHE A 213 17.85 -21.30 -17.94
CA PHE A 213 17.72 -19.84 -18.08
C PHE A 213 16.75 -19.41 -19.19
N THR A 214 16.65 -20.16 -20.29
CA THR A 214 15.78 -19.80 -21.44
C THR A 214 14.31 -20.17 -21.24
N ARG A 215 13.99 -21.18 -20.42
CA ARG A 215 12.61 -21.68 -20.26
C ARG A 215 11.87 -21.10 -19.05
N LEU A 216 12.48 -20.18 -18.31
CA LEU A 216 11.93 -19.70 -17.04
C LEU A 216 11.73 -18.17 -17.03
N PRO A 217 10.74 -17.64 -17.78
CA PRO A 217 10.49 -16.20 -17.87
C PRO A 217 10.34 -15.51 -16.52
N LYS A 218 9.74 -16.19 -15.53
CA LYS A 218 9.54 -15.65 -14.18
C LYS A 218 10.84 -15.36 -13.43
N TYR A 219 11.85 -16.23 -13.56
CA TYR A 219 13.14 -16.01 -12.90
C TYR A 219 13.97 -14.98 -13.64
N ASN A 220 13.97 -15.02 -14.98
CA ASN A 220 14.66 -14.03 -15.79
C ASN A 220 14.10 -12.62 -15.53
N THR A 221 12.76 -12.45 -15.58
CA THR A 221 12.12 -11.16 -15.28
C THR A 221 12.42 -10.69 -13.85
N SER A 222 12.43 -11.60 -12.87
CA SER A 222 12.74 -11.24 -11.48
C SER A 222 14.20 -10.82 -11.31
N LEU A 223 15.12 -11.53 -11.96
CA LEU A 223 16.55 -11.22 -11.97
C LEU A 223 16.78 -9.84 -12.58
N THR A 224 16.27 -9.60 -13.79
CA THR A 224 16.49 -8.35 -14.50
C THR A 224 15.83 -7.15 -13.83
N THR A 225 14.67 -7.35 -13.21
CA THR A 225 13.99 -6.28 -12.46
C THR A 225 14.74 -5.94 -11.17
N LEU A 226 15.24 -6.93 -10.44
CA LEU A 226 15.95 -6.72 -9.17
C LEU A 226 17.37 -6.16 -9.38
N LEU A 227 18.05 -6.53 -10.47
CA LEU A 227 19.36 -5.99 -10.84
C LEU A 227 19.27 -4.65 -11.57
N GLY A 228 18.13 -4.36 -12.19
CA GLY A 228 17.98 -3.25 -13.13
C GLY A 228 18.73 -3.49 -14.45
N PRO A 229 18.61 -2.56 -15.42
CA PRO A 229 19.22 -2.70 -16.74
C PRO A 229 20.75 -2.79 -16.70
N GLU A 230 21.41 -1.91 -15.94
CA GLU A 230 22.87 -1.88 -15.81
C GLU A 230 23.39 -3.14 -15.10
N GLY A 231 22.79 -3.48 -13.95
CA GLY A 231 23.17 -4.68 -13.21
C GLY A 231 22.96 -5.97 -14.01
N THR A 232 21.93 -6.03 -14.86
CA THR A 232 21.71 -7.15 -15.78
C THR A 232 22.81 -7.25 -16.83
N ALA A 233 23.20 -6.13 -17.43
CA ALA A 233 24.24 -6.10 -18.47
C ALA A 233 25.60 -6.52 -17.89
N SER A 234 25.98 -5.97 -16.74
CA SER A 234 27.20 -6.37 -16.01
C SER A 234 27.17 -7.85 -15.64
N PHE A 235 26.05 -8.33 -15.05
CA PHE A 235 25.89 -9.73 -14.69
C PHE A 235 26.15 -10.69 -15.87
N MET A 236 25.58 -10.40 -17.05
CA MET A 236 25.76 -11.28 -18.22
C MET A 236 27.22 -11.33 -18.69
N LEU A 237 27.93 -10.20 -18.65
CA LEU A 237 29.35 -10.14 -19.01
C LEU A 237 30.22 -10.84 -17.98
N ASP A 238 30.02 -10.54 -16.70
CA ASP A 238 30.80 -11.10 -15.60
C ASP A 238 30.63 -12.63 -15.52
N LEU A 239 29.41 -13.12 -15.75
CA LEU A 239 29.11 -14.56 -15.82
C LEU A 239 29.87 -15.26 -16.95
N HIS A 240 29.91 -14.66 -18.14
CA HIS A 240 30.64 -15.19 -19.30
C HIS A 240 32.15 -15.19 -19.07
N ASP A 241 32.69 -14.07 -18.61
CA ASP A 241 34.11 -13.90 -18.33
C ASP A 241 34.58 -14.83 -17.21
N LYS A 242 33.75 -15.01 -16.16
CA LYS A 242 34.04 -15.96 -15.10
C LYS A 242 34.06 -17.39 -15.63
N HIS A 243 33.06 -17.82 -16.40
CA HIS A 243 33.03 -19.15 -16.99
C HIS A 243 34.25 -19.43 -17.88
N LYS A 244 34.64 -18.47 -18.75
CA LYS A 244 35.86 -18.55 -19.56
C LYS A 244 37.13 -18.67 -18.73
N ARG A 245 37.28 -17.82 -17.71
CA ARG A 245 38.43 -17.86 -16.78
C ARG A 245 38.50 -19.19 -16.05
N GLN A 246 37.36 -19.73 -15.65
CA GLN A 246 37.24 -21.00 -14.95
C GLN A 246 37.68 -22.16 -15.84
N LEU A 247 37.09 -22.32 -17.03
CA LEU A 247 37.46 -23.39 -17.96
C LEU A 247 38.93 -23.35 -18.40
N LYS A 248 39.51 -22.14 -18.51
CA LYS A 248 40.94 -21.98 -18.83
C LYS A 248 41.86 -22.63 -17.79
N LYS A 249 41.47 -22.71 -16.51
CA LYS A 249 42.25 -23.38 -15.45
C LYS A 249 42.45 -24.87 -15.71
N VAL A 250 41.56 -25.49 -16.49
CA VAL A 250 41.59 -26.92 -16.84
C VAL A 250 41.86 -27.16 -18.34
N ASN A 251 42.36 -26.14 -19.05
CA ASN A 251 42.62 -26.16 -20.49
C ASN A 251 41.39 -26.49 -21.35
N MET A 252 40.21 -26.03 -20.93
CA MET A 252 38.95 -26.16 -21.66
C MET A 252 38.45 -24.80 -22.16
N VAL A 253 37.51 -24.84 -23.09
CA VAL A 253 36.79 -23.67 -23.62
C VAL A 253 35.28 -23.94 -23.56
N PRO A 254 34.44 -22.91 -23.49
CA PRO A 254 32.99 -23.11 -23.52
C PRO A 254 32.53 -23.76 -24.83
N SER A 255 31.37 -24.44 -24.82
CA SER A 255 30.79 -24.96 -26.06
C SER A 255 30.27 -23.85 -26.96
N GLU A 256 30.19 -24.13 -28.26
CA GLU A 256 29.70 -23.20 -29.29
C GLU A 256 28.29 -22.66 -28.97
N ARG A 257 27.39 -23.48 -28.39
CA ARG A 257 26.03 -23.03 -28.04
C ARG A 257 26.04 -22.08 -26.84
N PHE A 258 26.94 -22.30 -25.89
CA PHE A 258 27.12 -21.40 -24.76
C PHE A 258 27.74 -20.10 -25.23
N GLU A 259 28.80 -20.15 -26.03
CA GLU A 259 29.35 -18.93 -26.67
C GLU A 259 28.28 -18.18 -27.44
N LEU A 260 27.46 -18.83 -28.27
CA LEU A 260 26.41 -18.17 -29.04
C LEU A 260 25.41 -17.39 -28.17
N LEU A 261 25.07 -17.90 -26.97
CA LEU A 261 24.19 -17.20 -26.01
C LEU A 261 24.82 -15.87 -25.55
N PHE A 262 26.14 -15.84 -25.41
CA PHE A 262 26.93 -14.70 -24.97
C PHE A 262 27.77 -14.06 -26.09
N GLU A 263 27.56 -14.36 -27.38
CA GLU A 263 28.25 -13.72 -28.51
C GLU A 263 27.41 -12.58 -29.07
N ILE A 264 26.08 -12.73 -29.06
CA ILE A 264 25.15 -11.65 -29.43
C ILE A 264 25.24 -10.50 -28.43
N GLY A 265 25.59 -10.79 -27.16
CA GLY A 265 25.66 -9.81 -26.07
C GLY A 265 26.83 -8.83 -26.19
N PRO A 266 28.10 -9.25 -26.16
CA PRO A 266 29.29 -8.40 -26.13
C PRO A 266 29.52 -7.59 -27.40
N ASP A 267 29.23 -8.12 -28.59
CA ASP A 267 29.38 -7.34 -29.83
C ASP A 267 28.27 -6.30 -29.99
N ALA A 268 27.02 -6.65 -29.62
CA ALA A 268 25.94 -5.66 -29.56
C ALA A 268 26.19 -4.66 -28.43
N TYR A 269 26.63 -5.13 -27.26
CA TYR A 269 26.95 -4.29 -26.10
C TYR A 269 28.13 -3.39 -26.38
N ALA A 270 29.22 -3.86 -26.99
CA ALA A 270 30.38 -3.03 -27.36
C ALA A 270 30.03 -2.01 -28.44
N GLN A 271 29.06 -2.29 -29.32
CA GLN A 271 28.51 -1.31 -30.25
C GLN A 271 27.62 -0.27 -29.55
N ILE A 272 26.93 -0.66 -28.47
CA ILE A 272 26.05 0.21 -27.67
C ILE A 272 26.84 0.96 -26.58
N GLN A 273 27.96 0.43 -26.10
CA GLN A 273 28.73 0.92 -24.96
C GLN A 273 29.19 2.37 -25.12
N PRO A 274 29.65 2.84 -26.31
CA PRO A 274 29.95 4.26 -26.54
C PRO A 274 28.74 5.18 -26.39
N TYR A 275 27.54 4.65 -26.57
CA TYR A 275 26.26 5.34 -26.45
C TYR A 275 25.52 4.96 -25.17
N SER A 276 26.13 4.17 -24.27
CA SER A 276 25.42 3.60 -23.11
C SER A 276 24.81 4.66 -22.22
N GLU A 277 25.54 5.75 -21.94
CA GLU A 277 25.02 6.88 -21.17
C GLU A 277 23.88 7.60 -21.90
N GLU A 278 23.97 7.75 -23.23
CA GLU A 278 22.95 8.42 -24.05
C GLU A 278 21.68 7.56 -24.17
N LEU A 279 21.81 6.27 -24.45
CA LEU A 279 20.71 5.31 -24.48
C LEU A 279 20.08 5.14 -23.09
N HIS A 280 20.89 5.11 -22.04
CA HIS A 280 20.41 5.05 -20.66
C HIS A 280 19.64 6.33 -20.32
N HIS A 281 20.15 7.48 -20.72
CA HIS A 281 19.45 8.76 -20.58
C HIS A 281 18.15 8.78 -21.37
N GLU A 282 18.15 8.36 -22.63
CA GLU A 282 16.95 8.24 -23.47
C GLU A 282 15.93 7.27 -22.87
N MET A 283 16.34 6.07 -22.46
CA MET A 283 15.46 5.09 -21.81
C MET A 283 14.87 5.61 -20.50
N HIS A 284 15.65 6.30 -19.67
CA HIS A 284 15.16 6.91 -18.44
C HIS A 284 14.29 8.16 -18.69
N GLN A 285 14.48 8.85 -19.81
CA GLN A 285 13.60 9.93 -20.25
C GLN A 285 12.29 9.39 -20.85
N GLU A 286 12.34 8.27 -21.57
CA GLU A 286 11.17 7.62 -22.18
C GLU A 286 10.32 6.88 -21.15
N ILE A 287 10.95 6.15 -20.22
CA ILE A 287 10.29 5.33 -19.20
C ILE A 287 10.79 5.77 -17.83
N LYS A 288 10.09 6.73 -17.25
CA LYS A 288 10.34 7.20 -15.89
C LYS A 288 9.33 6.58 -14.93
N GLU A 289 9.83 5.94 -13.86
CA GLU A 289 8.98 5.58 -12.73
C GLU A 289 8.44 6.85 -12.06
N ILE A 290 7.12 6.92 -11.92
CA ILE A 290 6.43 8.01 -11.23
C ILE A 290 5.85 7.45 -9.93
N GLU A 291 6.17 8.08 -8.81
CA GLU A 291 5.67 7.66 -7.51
C GLU A 291 4.13 7.75 -7.47
N MET A 292 3.48 6.66 -7.07
CA MET A 292 2.05 6.66 -6.80
C MET A 292 1.72 7.55 -5.59
N SER A 293 0.65 8.33 -5.69
CA SER A 293 0.02 8.97 -4.54
C SER A 293 -0.52 7.93 -3.56
N SER A 294 -0.67 8.30 -2.27
CA SER A 294 -1.29 7.44 -1.25
C SER A 294 -2.69 6.94 -1.65
N VAL A 295 -3.42 7.73 -2.45
CA VAL A 295 -4.75 7.37 -2.99
C VAL A 295 -4.65 6.27 -4.01
N GLN A 296 -3.73 6.40 -4.97
CA GLN A 296 -3.52 5.38 -5.98
C GLN A 296 -3.09 4.08 -5.32
N LYS A 297 -2.18 4.14 -4.33
CA LYS A 297 -1.80 2.97 -3.50
C LYS A 297 -3.04 2.33 -2.84
N ALA A 298 -3.92 3.12 -2.22
CA ALA A 298 -5.14 2.62 -1.58
C ALA A 298 -6.18 2.05 -2.57
N LEU A 299 -6.39 2.71 -3.72
CA LEU A 299 -7.34 2.29 -4.75
C LEU A 299 -6.86 1.05 -5.51
N MET A 300 -5.56 0.87 -5.72
CA MET A 300 -5.00 -0.36 -6.29
C MET A 300 -5.45 -1.59 -5.49
N ALA A 301 -5.47 -1.50 -4.16
CA ALA A 301 -5.98 -2.59 -3.31
C ALA A 301 -7.47 -2.92 -3.54
N GLN A 302 -8.28 -1.90 -3.86
CA GLN A 302 -9.71 -2.06 -4.10
C GLN A 302 -9.99 -2.66 -5.48
N TYR A 303 -9.26 -2.20 -6.51
CA TYR A 303 -9.49 -2.58 -7.91
C TYR A 303 -8.80 -3.88 -8.35
N ASN A 304 -7.67 -4.28 -7.74
CA ASN A 304 -6.92 -5.47 -8.17
C ASN A 304 -7.66 -6.80 -7.92
N TYR A 305 -8.71 -6.79 -7.11
CA TYR A 305 -9.49 -7.98 -6.76
C TYR A 305 -11.00 -7.68 -6.83
N PRO A 306 -11.59 -7.45 -8.01
CA PRO A 306 -13.02 -7.15 -8.11
C PRO A 306 -13.83 -8.36 -7.64
N GLY A 307 -14.29 -8.33 -6.39
CA GLY A 307 -14.89 -9.48 -5.71
C GLY A 307 -16.41 -9.47 -5.66
N ASP A 308 -17.03 -8.31 -5.94
CA ASP A 308 -18.48 -8.14 -5.84
C ASP A 308 -19.13 -8.28 -7.23
N PRO A 309 -20.18 -9.11 -7.37
CA PRO A 309 -20.85 -9.31 -8.65
C PRO A 309 -21.58 -8.02 -9.08
N THR A 310 -21.07 -7.37 -10.11
CA THR A 310 -21.61 -6.11 -10.61
C THR A 310 -22.60 -6.36 -11.75
N LEU A 311 -23.83 -5.86 -11.62
CA LEU A 311 -24.77 -5.69 -12.74
C LEU A 311 -24.67 -4.24 -13.22
N THR A 312 -24.51 -4.02 -14.53
CA THR A 312 -24.52 -2.66 -15.11
C THR A 312 -25.72 -2.47 -16.02
N LEU A 313 -26.42 -1.35 -15.81
CA LEU A 313 -27.62 -0.93 -16.52
C LEU A 313 -27.31 0.36 -17.28
N GLN A 314 -27.66 0.42 -18.57
CA GLN A 314 -27.51 1.64 -19.37
C GLN A 314 -28.86 2.04 -19.94
N PHE A 315 -29.23 3.30 -19.77
CA PHE A 315 -30.49 3.86 -20.24
C PHE A 315 -30.38 5.37 -20.44
N ASN A 316 -31.47 5.99 -20.91
CA ASN A 316 -31.53 7.39 -21.29
C ASN A 316 -32.58 8.11 -20.44
N ILE A 317 -32.29 9.35 -20.06
CA ILE A 317 -33.22 10.27 -19.40
C ILE A 317 -33.50 11.45 -20.35
N ASP A 318 -34.77 11.79 -20.54
CA ASP A 318 -35.15 13.00 -21.27
C ASP A 318 -34.99 14.22 -20.36
N ILE A 319 -33.99 15.04 -20.65
CA ILE A 319 -33.67 16.27 -19.92
C ILE A 319 -34.06 17.53 -20.72
N SER A 320 -34.89 17.42 -21.75
CA SER A 320 -35.28 18.55 -22.60
C SER A 320 -35.87 19.72 -21.80
N GLU A 321 -36.58 19.45 -20.71
CA GLU A 321 -37.13 20.47 -19.82
C GLU A 321 -36.09 21.28 -19.03
N PHE A 322 -34.86 20.77 -18.92
CA PHE A 322 -33.72 21.50 -18.38
C PHE A 322 -33.17 22.50 -19.41
N GLY A 323 -33.30 22.19 -20.70
CA GLY A 323 -32.86 23.01 -21.83
C GLY A 323 -31.34 23.11 -21.92
N PHE A 324 -30.68 21.96 -22.11
CA PHE A 324 -29.22 21.86 -22.06
C PHE A 324 -28.56 22.60 -23.22
N PHE A 325 -29.02 22.42 -24.47
CA PHE A 325 -28.47 23.15 -25.61
C PHE A 325 -29.15 24.51 -25.86
N GLU A 326 -30.33 24.75 -25.29
CA GLU A 326 -30.97 26.07 -25.27
C GLU A 326 -30.25 27.05 -24.32
N ASN A 327 -29.33 26.55 -23.48
CA ASN A 327 -28.66 27.33 -22.43
C ASN A 327 -29.65 27.98 -21.44
N ASN A 328 -30.78 27.30 -21.17
CA ASN A 328 -31.76 27.78 -20.21
C ASN A 328 -31.22 27.77 -18.77
N GLN A 329 -30.26 26.89 -18.48
CA GLN A 329 -29.58 26.73 -17.20
C GLN A 329 -28.08 26.46 -17.42
N PRO A 330 -27.19 26.87 -16.49
CA PRO A 330 -25.78 26.50 -16.53
C PRO A 330 -25.60 24.98 -16.53
N GLN A 331 -24.77 24.47 -17.44
CA GLN A 331 -24.56 23.03 -17.63
C GLN A 331 -23.98 22.36 -16.37
N GLU A 332 -23.20 23.09 -15.56
CA GLU A 332 -22.63 22.55 -14.33
C GLU A 332 -23.71 22.13 -13.32
N ARG A 333 -24.91 22.75 -13.38
CA ARG A 333 -26.04 22.41 -12.51
C ARG A 333 -26.66 21.05 -12.79
N LEU A 334 -26.43 20.48 -13.98
CA LEU A 334 -26.99 19.17 -14.33
C LEU A 334 -26.48 18.09 -13.36
N THR A 335 -25.19 18.11 -13.01
CA THR A 335 -24.61 17.15 -12.06
C THR A 335 -25.28 17.26 -10.69
N VAL A 336 -25.48 18.48 -10.21
CA VAL A 336 -26.12 18.75 -8.91
C VAL A 336 -27.58 18.27 -8.90
N LEU A 337 -28.33 18.59 -9.95
CA LEU A 337 -29.70 18.08 -10.12
C LEU A 337 -29.74 16.55 -10.16
N MET A 338 -28.79 15.92 -10.85
CA MET A 338 -28.71 14.46 -10.89
C MET A 338 -28.34 13.85 -9.54
N MET A 339 -27.51 14.52 -8.73
CA MET A 339 -27.29 14.08 -7.34
C MET A 339 -28.60 14.10 -6.53
N GLN A 340 -29.42 15.14 -6.68
CA GLN A 340 -30.73 15.20 -6.03
C GLN A 340 -31.70 14.16 -6.58
N ALA A 341 -31.69 13.93 -7.90
CA ALA A 341 -32.47 12.88 -8.54
C ALA A 341 -32.13 11.48 -8.01
N VAL A 342 -30.83 11.18 -7.88
CA VAL A 342 -30.34 9.94 -7.25
C VAL A 342 -30.78 9.88 -5.80
N SER A 343 -30.73 10.99 -5.07
CA SER A 343 -31.19 11.05 -3.68
C SER A 343 -32.69 10.76 -3.54
N PHE A 344 -33.54 11.28 -4.44
CA PHE A 344 -34.96 10.93 -4.52
C PHE A 344 -35.17 9.46 -4.91
N MET A 345 -34.39 8.93 -5.84
CA MET A 345 -34.43 7.51 -6.20
C MET A 345 -34.14 6.61 -4.99
N LEU A 346 -33.13 6.97 -4.18
CA LEU A 346 -32.81 6.29 -2.93
C LEU A 346 -33.90 6.44 -1.87
N GLU A 347 -34.54 7.61 -1.78
CA GLU A 347 -35.69 7.84 -0.88
C GLU A 347 -36.85 6.89 -1.22
N SER A 348 -37.15 6.77 -2.51
CA SER A 348 -38.28 6.00 -3.05
C SER A 348 -38.10 4.49 -3.00
N SER A 349 -36.88 3.97 -2.79
CA SER A 349 -36.61 2.52 -2.77
C SER A 349 -35.60 2.13 -1.69
N GLU A 350 -36.08 1.37 -0.69
CA GLU A 350 -35.26 0.85 0.40
C GLU A 350 -34.16 -0.12 -0.06
N SER A 351 -34.41 -0.90 -1.10
CA SER A 351 -33.42 -1.83 -1.66
C SER A 351 -32.18 -1.12 -2.19
N LEU A 352 -32.33 0.09 -2.75
CA LEU A 352 -31.20 0.89 -3.22
C LEU A 352 -30.39 1.53 -2.09
N ARG A 353 -30.95 1.57 -0.87
CA ARG A 353 -30.28 1.98 0.37
C ARG A 353 -29.70 0.80 1.15
N SER A 354 -29.83 -0.41 0.63
CA SER A 354 -29.28 -1.61 1.23
C SER A 354 -27.85 -1.87 0.76
N PHE A 355 -27.00 -2.35 1.65
CA PHE A 355 -25.58 -2.59 1.39
C PHE A 355 -25.07 -3.78 2.19
N LEU A 356 -24.11 -4.51 1.64
CA LEU A 356 -23.47 -5.62 2.33
C LEU A 356 -22.25 -5.13 3.12
N SER A 357 -22.19 -5.49 4.39
CA SER A 357 -21.04 -5.24 5.24
C SER A 357 -20.82 -6.43 6.16
N PHE A 358 -19.62 -7.01 6.14
CA PHE A 358 -19.25 -8.20 6.91
C PHE A 358 -20.23 -9.38 6.73
N LYS A 359 -20.60 -9.65 5.47
CA LYS A 359 -21.57 -10.71 5.08
C LYS A 359 -22.97 -10.55 5.68
N LYS A 360 -23.30 -9.34 6.15
CA LYS A 360 -24.64 -8.98 6.62
C LYS A 360 -25.21 -7.89 5.72
N LEU A 361 -26.52 -7.98 5.46
CA LEU A 361 -27.26 -6.94 4.78
C LEU A 361 -27.62 -5.85 5.80
N HIS A 362 -27.30 -4.61 5.46
CA HIS A 362 -27.64 -3.42 6.23
C HIS A 362 -28.47 -2.49 5.35
N GLN A 363 -29.23 -1.61 5.97
CA GLN A 363 -30.05 -0.63 5.28
C GLN A 363 -29.89 0.72 5.96
N SER A 364 -29.61 1.77 5.18
CA SER A 364 -29.55 3.12 5.71
C SER A 364 -30.97 3.72 5.88
N ARG A 365 -31.12 4.63 6.84
CA ARG A 365 -32.36 5.39 7.04
C ARG A 365 -32.53 6.57 6.08
N SER A 366 -31.40 7.07 5.57
CA SER A 366 -31.30 8.29 4.78
C SER A 366 -30.66 7.98 3.45
N ALA A 367 -30.93 8.81 2.45
CA ALA A 367 -30.34 8.76 1.13
C ALA A 367 -28.95 9.42 1.16
N TYR A 368 -27.88 8.63 1.05
CA TYR A 368 -26.52 9.16 0.98
C TYR A 368 -26.04 9.19 -0.46
N VAL A 369 -25.63 10.35 -0.96
CA VAL A 369 -25.15 10.54 -2.33
C VAL A 369 -23.78 11.19 -2.29
N ALA A 370 -22.82 10.62 -3.01
CA ALA A 370 -21.48 11.16 -3.15
C ALA A 370 -21.22 11.66 -4.57
N ILE A 371 -20.52 12.78 -4.71
CA ILE A 371 -19.88 13.14 -5.98
C ILE A 371 -18.46 12.58 -6.00
N LEU A 372 -18.10 11.92 -7.10
CA LEU A 372 -16.76 11.40 -7.39
C LEU A 372 -16.18 12.17 -8.57
N ASP A 373 -15.14 12.95 -8.34
CA ASP A 373 -14.49 13.77 -9.35
C ASP A 373 -12.97 13.83 -9.19
N LYS A 374 -12.29 14.28 -10.24
CA LYS A 374 -10.89 14.68 -10.15
C LYS A 374 -10.81 16.11 -9.61
N GLN A 375 -9.90 16.35 -8.68
CA GLN A 375 -9.64 17.70 -8.17
C GLN A 375 -9.05 18.57 -9.29
N ALA A 376 -9.71 19.68 -9.63
CA ALA A 376 -9.35 20.49 -10.79
C ALA A 376 -7.92 21.07 -10.74
N GLU A 377 -7.42 21.38 -9.54
CA GLU A 377 -6.08 21.94 -9.32
C GLU A 377 -4.98 20.85 -9.27
N ARG A 378 -5.35 19.56 -9.19
CA ARG A 378 -4.43 18.41 -9.06
C ARG A 378 -5.00 17.18 -9.80
N GLN A 379 -4.63 17.02 -11.07
CA GLN A 379 -5.22 16.05 -12.01
C GLN A 379 -5.09 14.57 -11.62
N ASP A 380 -4.22 14.26 -10.66
CA ASP A 380 -3.93 12.89 -10.20
C ASP A 380 -4.71 12.48 -8.94
N GLN A 381 -5.52 13.39 -8.37
CA GLN A 381 -6.28 13.12 -7.15
C GLN A 381 -7.78 12.98 -7.41
N LEU A 382 -8.34 11.86 -6.93
CA LEU A 382 -9.78 11.62 -6.89
C LEU A 382 -10.36 12.06 -5.54
N GLY A 383 -11.40 12.89 -5.57
CA GLY A 383 -12.14 13.34 -4.40
C GLY A 383 -13.53 12.72 -4.35
N ILE A 384 -13.99 12.41 -3.15
CA ILE A 384 -15.33 11.90 -2.85
C ILE A 384 -15.97 12.80 -1.81
N VAL A 385 -17.11 13.43 -2.13
CA VAL A 385 -17.85 14.27 -1.18
C VAL A 385 -19.26 13.72 -0.99
N PHE A 386 -19.56 13.25 0.23
CA PHE A 386 -20.85 12.69 0.60
C PHE A 386 -21.81 13.72 1.17
N PHE A 387 -23.05 13.66 0.71
CA PHE A 387 -24.18 14.40 1.21
C PHE A 387 -25.26 13.44 1.70
N LYS A 388 -25.94 13.85 2.76
CA LYS A 388 -27.09 13.16 3.31
C LYS A 388 -28.35 13.88 2.84
N ASP A 389 -29.33 13.13 2.37
CA ASP A 389 -30.67 13.61 1.99
C ASP A 389 -30.60 14.88 1.12
N CYS A 390 -29.67 14.93 0.15
CA CYS A 390 -29.39 16.16 -0.61
C CYS A 390 -30.55 16.63 -1.51
N HIS A 391 -31.59 15.82 -1.65
CA HIS A 391 -32.87 16.21 -2.23
C HIS A 391 -33.66 17.23 -1.37
N ASP A 392 -33.36 17.35 -0.08
CA ASP A 392 -33.94 18.36 0.81
C ASP A 392 -33.23 19.72 0.72
N MET A 393 -32.04 19.76 0.11
CA MET A 393 -31.26 20.97 -0.11
C MET A 393 -31.72 21.72 -1.36
N THR A 394 -31.43 23.01 -1.45
CA THR A 394 -31.57 23.72 -2.73
C THR A 394 -30.40 23.37 -3.66
N VAL A 395 -30.60 23.47 -4.98
CA VAL A 395 -29.52 23.26 -5.96
C VAL A 395 -28.35 24.21 -5.69
N PHE A 396 -28.64 25.45 -5.29
CA PHE A 396 -27.63 26.47 -4.99
C PHE A 396 -26.84 26.13 -3.72
N GLU A 397 -27.53 25.71 -2.66
CA GLU A 397 -26.90 25.28 -1.41
C GLU A 397 -25.99 24.06 -1.63
N LEU A 398 -26.49 23.04 -2.33
CA LEU A 398 -25.72 21.84 -2.62
C LEU A 398 -24.47 22.17 -3.45
N GLN A 399 -24.61 23.02 -4.47
CA GLN A 399 -23.49 23.47 -5.29
C GLN A 399 -22.43 24.23 -4.46
N GLU A 400 -22.86 25.12 -3.57
CA GLU A 400 -21.96 25.88 -2.69
C GLU A 400 -21.20 24.96 -1.74
N ARG A 401 -21.89 23.98 -1.12
CA ARG A 401 -21.28 23.00 -0.21
C ARG A 401 -20.29 22.07 -0.94
N ILE A 402 -20.59 21.66 -2.17
CA ILE A 402 -19.64 20.91 -3.02
C ILE A 402 -18.36 21.74 -3.23
N ASN A 403 -18.49 23.00 -3.62
CA ASN A 403 -17.35 23.88 -3.88
C ASN A 403 -16.52 24.13 -2.60
N ARG A 404 -17.18 24.38 -1.47
CA ARG A 404 -16.51 24.50 -0.17
C ARG A 404 -15.75 23.23 0.19
N SER A 405 -16.37 22.07 0.05
CA SER A 405 -15.74 20.78 0.37
C SER A 405 -14.48 20.55 -0.47
N ARG A 406 -14.55 20.82 -1.79
CA ARG A 406 -13.37 20.73 -2.69
C ARG A 406 -12.23 21.63 -2.22
N GLN A 407 -12.51 22.89 -1.86
CA GLN A 407 -11.48 23.80 -1.34
C GLN A 407 -10.81 23.28 -0.07
N LEU A 408 -11.59 22.70 0.84
CA LEU A 408 -11.06 22.13 2.09
C LEU A 408 -10.23 20.87 1.84
N MET A 409 -10.64 20.03 0.88
CA MET A 409 -9.86 18.86 0.46
C MET A 409 -8.51 19.26 -0.15
N THR A 410 -8.48 20.29 -1.02
CA THR A 410 -7.24 20.87 -1.56
C THR A 410 -6.33 21.40 -0.45
N TYR A 411 -6.90 22.10 0.54
CA TYR A 411 -6.13 22.54 1.71
C TYR A 411 -5.54 21.36 2.48
N CYS A 412 -6.32 20.30 2.71
CA CYS A 412 -5.84 19.12 3.43
C CYS A 412 -4.66 18.46 2.71
N PHE A 413 -4.75 18.35 1.38
CA PHE A 413 -3.67 17.82 0.55
C PHE A 413 -2.38 18.66 0.69
N ALA A 414 -2.48 19.98 0.48
CA ALA A 414 -1.33 20.87 0.56
C ALA A 414 -0.69 20.86 1.96
N LYS A 415 -1.51 20.81 3.02
CA LYS A 415 -1.04 20.74 4.40
C LYS A 415 -0.36 19.40 4.70
N ARG A 416 -0.88 18.28 4.17
CA ARG A 416 -0.25 16.96 4.30
C ARG A 416 1.15 16.97 3.68
N GLU A 417 1.30 17.47 2.46
CA GLU A 417 2.61 17.54 1.79
C GLU A 417 3.62 18.40 2.57
N GLN A 418 3.16 19.52 3.15
CA GLN A 418 4.00 20.32 4.03
C GLN A 418 4.48 19.50 5.24
N VAL A 419 3.59 18.75 5.89
CA VAL A 419 3.93 17.90 7.04
C VAL A 419 4.89 16.77 6.63
N GLU A 420 4.72 16.16 5.45
CA GLU A 420 5.63 15.13 4.94
C GLU A 420 7.02 15.67 4.65
N ALA A 421 7.13 16.91 4.17
CA ALA A 421 8.41 17.57 3.97
C ALA A 421 9.14 17.88 5.29
N GLU A 422 8.38 18.19 6.35
CA GLU A 422 8.92 18.46 7.69
C GLU A 422 9.24 17.16 8.47
N TYR A 423 8.47 16.08 8.24
CA TYR A 423 8.55 14.80 8.95
C TYR A 423 8.45 13.60 7.98
N PRO A 424 9.52 13.28 7.23
CA PRO A 424 9.51 12.24 6.20
C PRO A 424 9.14 10.84 6.71
N GLU A 425 9.41 10.54 7.98
CA GLU A 425 9.09 9.26 8.62
C GLU A 425 7.59 8.94 8.61
N LEU A 426 6.72 9.95 8.63
CA LEU A 426 5.26 9.76 8.59
C LEU A 426 4.80 9.21 7.24
N LYS A 427 5.43 9.66 6.16
CA LYS A 427 5.17 9.16 4.81
C LYS A 427 5.56 7.69 4.70
N THR A 428 6.76 7.33 5.17
CA THR A 428 7.23 5.93 5.17
C THR A 428 6.30 5.01 5.97
N GLN A 429 5.82 5.47 7.14
CA GLN A 429 4.87 4.71 7.95
C GLN A 429 3.54 4.50 7.22
N LEU A 430 2.96 5.57 6.66
CA LEU A 430 1.70 5.48 5.91
C LEU A 430 1.83 4.58 4.68
N ASP A 431 2.94 4.67 3.95
CA ASP A 431 3.20 3.83 2.79
C ASP A 431 3.32 2.35 3.18
N SER A 432 3.96 2.04 4.31
CA SER A 432 4.01 0.70 4.86
C SER A 432 2.62 0.17 5.24
N GLU A 433 1.77 1.01 5.88
CA GLU A 433 0.39 0.66 6.22
C GLU A 433 -0.47 0.43 4.97
N LEU A 434 -0.35 1.27 3.94
CA LEU A 434 -1.08 1.13 2.68
C LEU A 434 -0.60 -0.07 1.87
N TYR A 435 0.69 -0.38 1.91
CA TYR A 435 1.23 -1.62 1.34
C TYR A 435 0.64 -2.83 2.04
N GLY A 436 0.59 -2.82 3.38
CA GLY A 436 -0.14 -3.82 4.16
C GLY A 436 -1.60 -3.92 3.73
N TYR A 437 -2.31 -2.81 3.58
CA TYR A 437 -3.70 -2.83 3.12
C TYR A 437 -3.90 -3.55 1.77
N ALA A 438 -2.94 -3.43 0.84
CA ALA A 438 -2.99 -4.00 -0.50
C ALA A 438 -2.51 -5.46 -0.59
N HIS A 439 -1.49 -5.81 0.20
CA HIS A 439 -0.76 -7.07 0.07
C HIS A 439 -0.85 -7.96 1.32
N ASP A 440 -1.53 -7.51 2.37
CA ASP A 440 -1.78 -8.34 3.53
C ASP A 440 -2.79 -9.45 3.21
N ILE A 441 -2.61 -10.46 4.00
CA ILE A 441 -3.16 -11.80 3.98
C ILE A 441 -4.67 -11.74 4.20
N TYR A 442 -5.02 -11.04 5.26
CA TYR A 442 -6.40 -10.81 5.60
C TYR A 442 -6.77 -9.50 4.93
N PRO A 443 -7.72 -9.51 3.98
CA PRO A 443 -8.14 -8.27 3.37
C PRO A 443 -8.62 -7.33 4.48
N CYS A 444 -8.21 -6.07 4.40
CA CYS A 444 -8.62 -5.11 5.41
C CYS A 444 -10.15 -5.11 5.54
N PRO A 445 -10.70 -5.26 6.75
CA PRO A 445 -12.14 -5.31 7.00
C PRO A 445 -12.73 -3.90 6.85
N ALA A 446 -12.78 -3.38 5.63
CA ALA A 446 -13.42 -2.11 5.37
C ALA A 446 -14.97 -2.28 5.36
N PRO A 447 -15.71 -1.32 5.94
CA PRO A 447 -17.16 -1.42 6.03
C PRO A 447 -17.83 -1.17 4.69
N GLY A 448 -18.92 -1.90 4.45
CA GLY A 448 -19.91 -1.56 3.41
C GLY A 448 -20.32 -0.09 3.41
N SER A 449 -20.38 0.52 2.24
CA SER A 449 -20.87 1.88 2.00
C SER A 449 -22.34 1.86 1.58
N CYS A 450 -23.13 2.71 2.22
CA CYS A 450 -24.53 2.95 1.87
C CYS A 450 -24.72 4.10 0.87
N GLY A 451 -23.62 4.69 0.38
CA GLY A 451 -23.67 5.83 -0.52
C GLY A 451 -23.84 5.42 -1.98
N ALA A 452 -24.63 6.19 -2.72
CA ALA A 452 -24.65 6.19 -4.18
C ALA A 452 -23.57 7.14 -4.71
N TYR A 453 -22.63 6.63 -5.50
CA TYR A 453 -21.56 7.43 -6.06
C TYR A 453 -21.99 7.99 -7.40
N VAL A 454 -21.82 9.29 -7.64
CA VAL A 454 -22.19 9.97 -8.89
C VAL A 454 -20.93 10.52 -9.53
N CYS A 455 -20.65 10.11 -10.76
CA CYS A 455 -19.52 10.58 -11.55
C CYS A 455 -20.01 11.16 -12.88
N ASN A 456 -19.52 12.33 -13.28
CA ASN A 456 -19.87 12.94 -14.57
C ASN A 456 -18.72 12.81 -15.56
N LEU A 457 -18.86 11.86 -16.49
CA LEU A 457 -17.93 11.65 -17.60
C LEU A 457 -18.34 12.42 -18.86
N GLY A 458 -19.60 12.86 -18.93
CA GLY A 458 -20.12 13.66 -20.04
C GLY A 458 -19.37 14.96 -20.26
N ALA A 459 -18.84 15.57 -19.20
CA ALA A 459 -17.97 16.75 -19.29
C ALA A 459 -16.70 16.52 -20.12
N TYR A 460 -16.29 15.26 -20.31
CA TYR A 460 -15.14 14.84 -21.12
C TYR A 460 -15.55 14.22 -22.46
N GLY A 461 -16.84 14.27 -22.82
CA GLY A 461 -17.34 13.78 -24.11
C GLY A 461 -17.60 12.27 -24.18
N TYR A 462 -17.53 11.53 -23.06
CA TYR A 462 -17.83 10.10 -23.05
C TYR A 462 -19.33 9.85 -23.27
N THR A 463 -19.68 9.09 -24.30
CA THR A 463 -21.07 8.75 -24.65
C THR A 463 -21.50 7.35 -24.17
N GLN A 464 -20.54 6.52 -23.76
CA GLN A 464 -20.75 5.20 -23.15
C GLN A 464 -19.65 4.91 -22.12
N ALA A 465 -20.03 4.36 -20.97
CA ALA A 465 -19.08 3.89 -19.96
C ALA A 465 -19.70 2.80 -19.08
N VAL A 466 -18.85 1.93 -18.55
CA VAL A 466 -19.17 0.90 -17.54
C VAL A 466 -18.09 1.01 -16.49
N SER A 467 -18.46 1.02 -15.20
CA SER A 467 -17.50 1.05 -14.10
C SER A 467 -17.83 -0.06 -13.12
N PRO A 468 -16.93 -1.03 -12.88
CA PRO A 468 -17.17 -2.03 -11.85
C PRO A 468 -17.33 -1.35 -10.49
N LEU A 469 -18.12 -1.96 -9.60
CA LEU A 469 -18.21 -1.47 -8.23
C LEU A 469 -16.85 -1.59 -7.54
N LEU A 470 -16.50 -0.57 -6.76
CA LEU A 470 -15.49 -0.72 -5.72
C LEU A 470 -15.99 -1.79 -4.75
N LYS A 471 -15.07 -2.56 -4.16
CA LYS A 471 -15.45 -3.44 -3.04
C LYS A 471 -16.22 -2.61 -2.03
N GLN A 472 -17.31 -3.18 -1.50
CA GLN A 472 -18.12 -2.56 -0.45
C GLN A 472 -18.96 -1.36 -0.91
N THR A 473 -19.02 -1.00 -2.20
CA THR A 473 -19.99 -0.01 -2.69
C THR A 473 -21.21 -0.70 -3.30
N GLY A 474 -22.41 -0.18 -3.03
CA GLY A 474 -23.66 -0.80 -3.51
C GLY A 474 -24.17 -0.23 -4.85
N LEU A 475 -23.84 1.02 -5.16
CA LEU A 475 -24.43 1.77 -6.27
C LEU A 475 -23.48 2.84 -6.81
N HIS A 476 -23.20 2.79 -8.12
CA HIS A 476 -22.38 3.79 -8.83
C HIS A 476 -23.12 4.26 -10.09
N VAL A 477 -23.29 5.58 -10.23
CA VAL A 477 -24.04 6.26 -11.29
C VAL A 477 -23.07 7.12 -12.09
N MET A 478 -22.97 6.85 -13.39
CA MET A 478 -22.19 7.63 -14.33
C MET A 478 -23.10 8.42 -15.27
N LEU A 479 -22.89 9.74 -15.32
CA LEU A 479 -23.53 10.65 -16.26
C LEU A 479 -22.64 10.76 -17.50
N LEU A 480 -23.23 10.58 -18.69
CA LEU A 480 -22.54 10.61 -19.97
C LEU A 480 -22.87 11.89 -20.74
N ALA A 481 -22.24 12.08 -21.89
CA ALA A 481 -22.40 13.29 -22.69
C ALA A 481 -23.86 13.42 -23.16
N VAL A 482 -24.45 14.59 -22.91
CA VAL A 482 -25.81 14.91 -23.36
C VAL A 482 -25.83 14.97 -24.88
N GLU A 483 -26.81 14.32 -25.50
CA GLU A 483 -26.98 14.30 -26.94
C GLU A 483 -28.38 14.78 -27.32
N ARG A 484 -28.47 15.56 -28.40
CA ARG A 484 -29.75 15.93 -29.01
C ARG A 484 -30.15 14.89 -30.04
N ARG A 485 -31.21 14.13 -29.79
CA ARG A 485 -31.67 13.03 -30.65
C ARG A 485 -33.14 13.21 -31.07
N PRO A 486 -33.52 12.76 -32.28
CA PRO A 486 -34.93 12.69 -32.66
C PRO A 486 -35.61 11.55 -31.89
N VAL A 487 -36.61 11.88 -31.06
CA VAL A 487 -37.42 10.93 -30.30
C VAL A 487 -38.85 10.96 -30.81
N TRP A 488 -39.43 9.78 -31.01
CA TRP A 488 -40.81 9.65 -31.44
C TRP A 488 -41.75 10.14 -30.32
N ASN A 489 -42.58 11.14 -30.62
CA ASN A 489 -43.62 11.61 -29.72
C ASN A 489 -44.97 11.04 -30.16
N ASP A 490 -45.57 10.22 -29.30
CA ASP A 490 -46.86 9.57 -29.60
C ASP A 490 -48.05 10.52 -29.67
N ALA A 491 -47.99 11.68 -29.01
CA ALA A 491 -49.05 12.68 -29.03
C ALA A 491 -49.04 13.49 -30.32
N SER A 492 -47.86 13.92 -30.77
CA SER A 492 -47.70 14.69 -32.02
C SER A 492 -47.52 13.83 -33.27
N LYS A 493 -47.30 12.51 -33.09
CA LYS A 493 -47.05 11.53 -34.17
C LYS A 493 -45.89 11.95 -35.09
N SER A 494 -44.85 12.54 -34.51
CA SER A 494 -43.66 13.00 -35.23
C SER A 494 -42.40 12.78 -34.39
N PHE A 495 -41.24 12.85 -35.04
CA PHE A 495 -39.96 12.89 -34.35
C PHE A 495 -39.69 14.32 -33.87
N GLU A 496 -39.48 14.47 -32.57
CA GLU A 496 -39.13 15.75 -31.95
C GLU A 496 -37.68 15.68 -31.45
N ALA A 497 -36.94 16.77 -31.60
CA ALA A 497 -35.61 16.87 -31.03
C ALA A 497 -35.72 16.91 -29.49
N ARG A 498 -35.05 15.97 -28.81
CA ARG A 498 -34.98 15.88 -27.36
C ARG A 498 -33.55 15.85 -26.89
N ASP A 499 -33.31 16.46 -25.73
CA ASP A 499 -32.03 16.40 -25.03
C ASP A 499 -32.01 15.17 -24.16
N ILE A 500 -31.13 14.24 -24.51
CA ILE A 500 -31.03 12.94 -23.89
C ILE A 500 -29.74 12.88 -23.09
N LEU A 501 -29.86 12.57 -21.80
CA LEU A 501 -28.75 12.24 -20.92
C LEU A 501 -28.63 10.71 -20.83
N PRO A 502 -27.61 10.09 -21.45
CA PRO A 502 -27.32 8.69 -21.21
C PRO A 502 -26.75 8.52 -19.79
N VAL A 503 -27.23 7.50 -19.09
CA VAL A 503 -26.83 7.16 -17.72
C VAL A 503 -26.42 5.70 -17.67
N SER A 504 -25.33 5.41 -16.98
CA SER A 504 -24.84 4.06 -16.71
C SER A 504 -24.80 3.84 -15.21
N ILE A 505 -25.47 2.80 -14.72
CA ILE A 505 -25.58 2.50 -13.29
C ILE A 505 -25.07 1.09 -13.03
N SER A 506 -24.10 0.98 -12.13
CA SER A 506 -23.56 -0.29 -11.66
C SER A 506 -24.04 -0.56 -10.23
N VAL A 507 -24.56 -1.76 -9.99
CA VAL A 507 -25.17 -2.20 -8.73
C VAL A 507 -24.67 -3.57 -8.30
N ASP A 508 -24.74 -3.83 -6.99
CA ASP A 508 -24.44 -5.15 -6.44
C ASP A 508 -25.59 -6.10 -6.76
N ASN A 509 -25.33 -7.07 -7.64
CA ASN A 509 -26.32 -8.01 -8.14
C ASN A 509 -26.81 -9.02 -7.07
N ARG A 510 -26.22 -9.00 -5.85
CA ARG A 510 -26.73 -9.76 -4.70
C ARG A 510 -27.87 -9.02 -4.00
N ILE A 511 -27.99 -7.71 -4.20
CA ILE A 511 -28.96 -6.83 -3.52
C ILE A 511 -30.05 -6.39 -4.51
N VAL A 512 -29.64 -6.01 -5.72
CA VAL A 512 -30.51 -5.45 -6.75
C VAL A 512 -30.53 -6.40 -7.94
N ASP A 513 -31.73 -6.79 -8.37
CA ASP A 513 -31.94 -7.58 -9.58
C ASP A 513 -32.41 -6.71 -10.76
N GLY A 514 -32.61 -7.33 -11.91
CA GLY A 514 -33.09 -6.65 -13.12
C GLY A 514 -34.58 -6.27 -13.12
N LEU A 515 -35.32 -6.55 -12.04
CA LEU A 515 -36.76 -6.23 -11.96
C LEU A 515 -37.03 -4.86 -11.33
N LEU A 516 -36.04 -4.27 -10.66
CA LEU A 516 -36.19 -2.94 -10.07
C LEU A 516 -36.25 -1.86 -11.17
N PRO A 517 -37.29 -1.00 -11.21
CA PRO A 517 -37.49 -0.03 -12.29
C PRO A 517 -36.61 1.21 -12.12
N ILE A 518 -35.29 1.01 -12.05
CA ILE A 518 -34.29 2.07 -11.86
C ILE A 518 -34.44 3.22 -12.87
N PRO A 519 -34.69 2.99 -14.18
CA PRO A 519 -34.90 4.08 -15.13
C PRO A 519 -36.07 4.99 -14.77
N GLU A 520 -37.20 4.41 -14.36
CA GLU A 520 -38.41 5.16 -13.98
C GLU A 520 -38.19 5.94 -12.68
N LEU A 521 -37.55 5.32 -11.68
CA LEU A 521 -37.26 5.95 -10.40
C LEU A 521 -36.31 7.14 -10.54
N LEU A 522 -35.31 7.03 -11.43
CA LEU A 522 -34.37 8.12 -11.67
C LEU A 522 -35.00 9.24 -12.52
N ASP A 523 -35.84 8.93 -13.51
CA ASP A 523 -36.59 9.92 -14.28
C ASP A 523 -37.57 10.71 -13.38
N ASP A 524 -38.32 10.04 -12.50
CA ASP A 524 -39.18 10.70 -11.50
C ASP A 524 -38.36 11.59 -10.56
N GLY A 525 -37.24 11.08 -10.05
CA GLY A 525 -36.31 11.85 -9.21
C GLY A 525 -35.80 13.11 -9.92
N PHE A 526 -35.46 13.01 -11.21
CA PHE A 526 -35.01 14.16 -12.00
C PHE A 526 -36.12 15.19 -12.19
N ARG A 527 -37.34 14.76 -12.55
CA ARG A 527 -38.49 15.67 -12.70
C ARG A 527 -38.82 16.38 -11.39
N ARG A 528 -38.77 15.68 -10.25
CA ARG A 528 -38.98 16.25 -8.92
C ARG A 528 -37.91 17.31 -8.59
N ALA A 529 -36.64 16.98 -8.77
CA ALA A 529 -35.53 17.91 -8.53
C ALA A 529 -35.63 19.16 -9.43
N LEU A 530 -35.92 18.97 -10.72
CA LEU A 530 -36.06 20.07 -11.68
C LEU A 530 -37.23 20.99 -11.33
N LYS A 531 -38.37 20.40 -10.94
CA LYS A 531 -39.55 21.16 -10.49
C LYS A 531 -39.23 21.99 -9.24
N GLN A 532 -38.61 21.38 -8.24
CA GLN A 532 -38.20 22.10 -7.02
C GLN A 532 -37.26 23.26 -7.33
N MET A 533 -36.26 23.05 -8.20
CA MET A 533 -35.35 24.12 -8.63
C MET A 533 -36.11 25.27 -9.31
N LYS A 534 -37.04 24.97 -10.24
CA LYS A 534 -37.86 25.97 -10.92
C LYS A 534 -38.72 26.77 -9.94
N GLU A 535 -39.32 26.11 -8.95
CA GLU A 535 -40.11 26.75 -7.89
C GLU A 535 -39.26 27.66 -6.99
N GLN A 536 -38.05 27.22 -6.63
CA GLN A 536 -37.09 28.00 -5.84
C GLN A 536 -36.62 29.26 -6.58
N ILE A 537 -36.31 29.13 -7.88
CA ILE A 537 -35.94 30.29 -8.73
C ILE A 537 -37.10 31.30 -8.83
N ALA A 538 -38.34 30.81 -8.90
CA ALA A 538 -39.52 31.68 -9.00
C ALA A 538 -39.87 32.39 -7.69
N ASN A 539 -39.53 31.84 -6.52
CA ASN A 539 -39.86 32.39 -5.20
C ASN A 539 -38.64 32.44 -4.24
N PRO A 540 -37.71 33.39 -4.40
CA PRO A 540 -36.49 33.48 -3.60
C PRO A 540 -36.71 33.85 -2.12
N LEU A 541 -37.91 34.31 -1.74
CA LEU A 541 -38.21 34.87 -0.41
C LEU A 541 -38.60 33.81 0.65
N LEU A 542 -38.82 32.55 0.26
CA LEU A 542 -39.11 31.45 1.20
C LEU A 542 -37.86 30.87 1.88
N ASP A 543 -36.67 31.32 1.50
CA ASP A 543 -35.44 30.50 1.58
C ASP A 543 -34.37 30.98 2.59
N ARG A 544 -34.66 31.99 3.42
CA ARG A 544 -33.67 32.49 4.40
C ARG A 544 -33.51 31.65 5.67
N GLU A 545 -34.37 30.67 5.91
CA GLU A 545 -34.18 29.68 6.98
C GLU A 545 -34.63 28.30 6.50
N SER A 546 -33.69 27.51 5.96
CA SER A 546 -34.00 26.13 5.57
C SER A 546 -34.45 25.31 6.79
N LYS A 547 -35.38 24.36 6.58
CA LYS A 547 -35.82 23.41 7.62
C LYS A 547 -34.62 22.65 8.22
N GLU A 548 -33.59 22.38 7.43
CA GLU A 548 -32.33 21.76 7.90
C GLU A 548 -31.48 22.69 8.75
N ALA A 549 -31.32 23.98 8.39
CA ALA A 549 -30.61 24.94 9.24
C ALA A 549 -31.30 25.06 10.61
N LYS A 550 -32.65 25.05 10.61
CA LYS A 550 -33.46 25.04 11.83
C LYS A 550 -33.32 23.72 12.61
N ALA A 551 -33.38 22.58 11.94
CA ALA A 551 -33.28 21.25 12.58
C ALA A 551 -31.86 20.95 13.10
N TYR A 552 -30.83 21.37 12.36
CA TYR A 552 -29.43 21.28 12.73
C TYR A 552 -29.13 22.16 13.94
N LYS A 553 -29.58 23.43 13.92
CA LYS A 553 -29.50 24.33 15.07
C LYS A 553 -30.22 23.75 16.28
N THR A 554 -31.44 23.23 16.10
CA THR A 554 -32.22 22.60 17.19
C THR A 554 -31.53 21.34 17.74
N ARG A 555 -30.85 20.54 16.90
CA ARG A 555 -30.09 19.36 17.35
C ARG A 555 -28.80 19.74 18.08
N ILE A 556 -28.08 20.75 17.60
CA ILE A 556 -26.91 21.30 18.29
C ILE A 556 -27.33 21.89 19.63
N ASP A 557 -28.40 22.68 19.67
CA ASP A 557 -28.94 23.26 20.90
C ASP A 557 -29.36 22.15 21.88
N LYS A 558 -29.97 21.07 21.39
CA LYS A 558 -30.34 19.92 22.23
C LYS A 558 -29.12 19.17 22.76
N ILE A 559 -28.12 18.89 21.92
CA ILE A 559 -26.88 18.22 22.35
C ILE A 559 -26.12 19.10 23.35
N ALA A 560 -26.04 20.40 23.10
CA ALA A 560 -25.44 21.38 24.00
C ALA A 560 -26.19 21.44 25.35
N ASN A 561 -27.52 21.45 25.33
CA ASN A 561 -28.35 21.45 26.53
C ASN A 561 -28.28 20.13 27.30
N ASP A 562 -28.24 18.98 26.63
CA ASP A 562 -28.10 17.66 27.25
C ASP A 562 -26.70 17.47 27.88
N LEU A 563 -25.65 18.01 27.24
CA LEU A 563 -24.29 18.06 27.80
C LEU A 563 -24.20 19.02 28.98
N ALA A 564 -24.82 20.20 28.89
CA ALA A 564 -24.90 21.17 29.99
C ALA A 564 -25.70 20.63 31.19
N ALA A 565 -26.73 19.80 30.96
CA ALA A 565 -27.51 19.17 32.02
C ALA A 565 -26.79 17.98 32.70
N GLN A 566 -25.84 17.32 32.02
CA GLN A 566 -25.03 16.23 32.58
C GLN A 566 -23.85 16.72 33.42
N GLU A 567 -23.38 17.96 33.22
CA GLU A 567 -22.26 18.53 33.95
C GLU A 567 -22.70 19.33 35.18
N SER A 568 -22.96 18.62 36.28
CA SER A 568 -22.97 19.19 37.64
C SER A 568 -21.55 19.55 38.13
N LEU A 569 -20.73 20.16 37.27
CA LEU A 569 -19.39 20.60 37.62
C LEU A 569 -19.40 22.09 37.94
N LEU A 570 -18.88 22.39 39.13
CA LEU A 570 -18.72 23.73 39.68
C LEU A 570 -18.22 24.71 38.61
N GLY A 571 -19.06 25.70 38.32
CA GLY A 571 -18.92 26.59 37.18
C GLY A 571 -17.55 27.24 37.03
N ARG A 572 -17.15 27.33 35.76
CA ARG A 572 -16.00 28.00 35.12
C ARG A 572 -15.47 29.25 35.86
N ASP A 573 -16.36 30.03 36.45
CA ASP A 573 -16.03 31.29 37.13
C ASP A 573 -15.33 31.10 38.49
N LYS A 574 -15.67 30.04 39.24
CA LYS A 574 -15.09 29.81 40.58
C LYS A 574 -13.62 29.37 40.52
N ILE A 575 -13.26 28.56 39.53
CA ILE A 575 -11.89 28.07 39.32
C ILE A 575 -10.97 29.23 38.86
N THR A 576 -11.46 30.05 37.95
CA THR A 576 -10.74 31.21 37.39
C THR A 576 -10.47 32.27 38.46
N VAL A 577 -11.47 32.58 39.29
CA VAL A 577 -11.33 33.52 40.42
C VAL A 577 -10.39 33.00 41.50
N HIS A 578 -10.28 31.67 41.69
CA HIS A 578 -9.38 31.09 42.70
C HIS A 578 -7.91 31.07 42.26
N LEU A 579 -7.64 30.77 40.98
CA LEU A 579 -6.29 30.73 40.42
C LEU A 579 -5.67 32.12 40.27
N LEU A 580 -6.48 33.15 39.98
CA LEU A 580 -6.03 34.53 39.89
C LEU A 580 -5.73 35.17 41.26
N ASN A 581 -6.27 34.63 42.36
CA ASN A 581 -6.25 35.29 43.68
C ASN A 581 -5.22 34.76 44.70
N LYS A 582 -4.35 33.78 44.38
CA LYS A 582 -3.30 33.35 45.31
C LYS A 582 -1.87 33.62 44.84
N ASN A 583 -1.08 34.09 45.82
CA ASN A 583 0.31 34.50 45.72
C ASN A 583 1.20 33.37 45.17
N LYS A 584 1.88 33.63 44.04
CA LYS A 584 2.68 32.69 43.22
C LYS A 584 3.61 31.77 44.03
N LEU A 585 4.10 32.23 45.18
CA LEU A 585 5.01 31.47 46.03
C LEU A 585 4.37 30.26 46.74
N ALA A 586 3.08 30.28 47.04
CA ALA A 586 2.41 29.20 47.77
C ALA A 586 2.19 27.97 46.87
N VAL A 587 1.83 28.19 45.60
CA VAL A 587 1.65 27.13 44.60
C VAL A 587 2.99 26.48 44.25
N PHE A 588 4.05 27.30 44.11
CA PHE A 588 5.40 26.80 43.82
C PHE A 588 5.99 25.96 44.95
N ARG A 589 5.73 26.34 46.21
CA ARG A 589 6.22 25.61 47.39
C ARG A 589 5.54 24.26 47.55
N GLU A 590 4.27 24.17 47.15
CA GLU A 590 3.48 22.94 47.27
C GLU A 590 3.72 21.96 46.12
N MET A 591 3.99 22.45 44.90
CA MET A 591 4.46 21.59 43.81
C MET A 591 5.81 20.95 44.12
N ARG A 592 6.75 21.69 44.73
CA ARG A 592 8.06 21.13 45.14
C ARG A 592 7.95 20.11 46.27
N ARG A 593 6.94 20.24 47.13
CA ARG A 593 6.65 19.30 48.23
C ARG A 593 6.04 17.97 47.73
N VAL A 594 5.25 18.02 46.65
CA VAL A 594 4.48 16.87 46.15
C VAL A 594 5.21 16.09 45.05
N PHE A 595 5.97 16.77 44.19
CA PHE A 595 6.61 16.14 43.02
C PHE A 595 8.11 15.82 43.21
N GLY A 596 8.73 16.19 44.33
CA GLY A 596 10.15 15.89 44.58
C GLY A 596 11.09 16.43 43.49
N GLU A 597 12.23 15.77 43.27
CA GLU A 597 13.26 16.16 42.29
C GLU A 597 12.82 16.01 40.81
N ASP A 598 11.71 15.30 40.53
CA ASP A 598 11.18 15.10 39.17
C ASP A 598 10.60 16.36 38.52
N VAL A 599 10.47 17.46 39.27
CA VAL A 599 10.13 18.79 38.74
C VAL A 599 11.20 19.28 37.76
N GLU A 600 12.47 18.84 37.87
CA GLU A 600 13.52 19.22 36.93
C GLU A 600 13.41 18.52 35.56
N LEU A 601 12.83 17.32 35.51
CA LEU A 601 12.60 16.59 34.26
C LEU A 601 11.51 17.26 33.42
N TYR A 602 10.45 17.74 34.08
CA TYR A 602 9.45 18.63 33.46
C TYR A 602 10.01 20.04 33.23
N GLY A 603 10.90 20.50 34.09
CA GLY A 603 11.60 21.78 34.01
C GLY A 603 12.44 21.95 32.73
N LYS A 604 13.06 20.89 32.20
CA LYS A 604 13.81 20.95 30.93
C LYS A 604 12.94 21.09 29.67
N ARG A 605 11.70 20.59 29.69
CA ARG A 605 10.71 20.86 28.61
C ARG A 605 10.04 22.22 28.78
N LEU A 606 9.84 22.64 30.03
CA LEU A 606 9.22 23.92 30.39
C LEU A 606 10.20 25.11 30.36
N SER A 607 11.52 24.89 30.40
CA SER A 607 12.55 25.93 30.40
C SER A 607 12.64 26.71 29.08
N LYS A 608 11.95 26.28 28.03
CA LYS A 608 11.73 27.09 26.80
C LYS A 608 10.65 28.16 26.96
N TYR A 609 9.80 28.07 28.00
CA TYR A 609 8.74 29.03 28.28
C TYR A 609 9.01 29.69 29.64
N SER A 610 9.62 30.87 29.60
CA SER A 610 10.27 31.54 30.73
C SER A 610 9.37 32.02 31.87
N ASP A 611 8.11 31.58 31.96
CA ASP A 611 7.25 31.90 33.10
C ASP A 611 6.19 30.83 33.29
N PHE A 612 6.08 30.26 34.49
CA PHE A 612 4.94 29.42 34.90
C PHE A 612 3.60 30.14 34.74
N LYS A 613 3.64 31.49 34.76
CA LYS A 613 2.53 32.35 34.37
C LYS A 613 2.07 32.04 32.94
N ASN A 614 2.96 31.84 31.98
CA ASN A 614 2.60 31.45 30.62
C ASN A 614 2.13 30.00 30.50
N ALA A 615 2.58 29.05 31.34
CA ALA A 615 2.05 27.69 31.29
C ALA A 615 0.62 27.62 31.86
N ALA A 616 0.38 28.28 32.99
CA ALA A 616 -0.95 28.41 33.57
C ALA A 616 -1.83 29.32 32.71
N ASP A 617 -1.33 30.43 32.17
CA ASP A 617 -2.03 31.33 31.25
C ASP A 617 -2.25 30.67 29.89
N ASN A 618 -1.39 29.77 29.40
CA ASN A 618 -1.64 28.99 28.16
C ASN A 618 -2.66 27.88 28.40
N LEU A 619 -2.64 27.19 29.55
CA LEU A 619 -3.69 26.25 29.95
C LEU A 619 -5.03 26.96 30.21
N LEU A 620 -4.98 28.17 30.80
CA LEU A 620 -6.12 29.05 30.98
C LEU A 620 -6.52 29.72 29.65
N LEU A 621 -5.64 30.00 28.68
CA LEU A 621 -5.99 30.52 27.35
C LEU A 621 -6.55 29.42 26.47
N ASP A 622 -6.05 28.19 26.60
CA ASP A 622 -6.63 26.99 25.97
C ASP A 622 -8.03 26.70 26.52
N TYR A 623 -8.33 27.11 27.75
CA TYR A 623 -9.63 26.89 28.39
C TYR A 623 -10.57 28.11 28.42
N LEU A 624 -10.05 29.32 28.53
CA LEU A 624 -10.77 30.62 28.51
C LEU A 624 -10.90 31.16 27.09
N GLY A 625 -9.94 30.89 26.20
CA GLY A 625 -10.04 31.16 24.77
C GLY A 625 -10.95 30.17 24.04
N PHE A 626 -11.39 29.10 24.70
CA PHE A 626 -12.48 28.24 24.27
C PHE A 626 -13.83 28.88 24.63
N ASP A 627 -14.11 30.04 24.05
CA ASP A 627 -15.46 30.56 24.02
C ASP A 627 -16.25 29.64 23.07
N SER A 628 -16.88 28.59 23.61
CA SER A 628 -17.59 27.58 22.82
C SER A 628 -18.68 28.20 21.93
N GLU A 629 -19.18 29.37 22.30
CA GLU A 629 -20.16 30.14 21.52
C GLU A 629 -19.48 30.97 20.41
N LYS A 630 -18.30 31.56 20.63
CA LYS A 630 -17.53 32.23 19.56
C LYS A 630 -16.76 31.27 18.64
N ALA A 631 -16.23 30.16 19.15
CA ALA A 631 -15.55 29.14 18.35
C ALA A 631 -16.53 28.40 17.44
N ALA A 632 -17.77 28.17 17.89
CA ALA A 632 -18.84 27.65 17.03
C ALA A 632 -19.31 28.65 15.95
N GLN A 633 -19.01 29.95 16.11
CA GLN A 633 -19.38 31.00 15.16
C GLN A 633 -18.23 31.43 14.23
N ASP A 634 -16.95 31.25 14.61
CA ASP A 634 -15.76 31.79 13.91
C ASP A 634 -14.54 30.82 13.77
N ALA A 635 -14.67 29.51 13.92
CA ALA A 635 -13.55 28.58 13.75
C ALA A 635 -13.30 28.21 12.27
N ASN A 636 -12.35 28.90 11.63
CA ASN A 636 -11.82 28.52 10.32
C ASN A 636 -11.20 27.11 10.42
N PHE A 637 -11.78 26.08 9.78
CA PHE A 637 -11.31 24.68 9.70
C PHE A 637 -9.78 24.51 9.74
N THR A 638 -9.07 25.37 9.02
CA THR A 638 -7.59 25.43 8.97
C THR A 638 -6.94 25.55 10.35
N LYS A 639 -7.48 26.37 11.25
CA LYS A 639 -6.99 26.52 12.64
C LYS A 639 -7.17 25.25 13.47
N VAL A 640 -8.25 24.51 13.22
CA VAL A 640 -8.51 23.24 13.92
C VAL A 640 -7.44 22.22 13.52
N ILE A 641 -7.16 22.10 12.22
CA ILE A 641 -6.11 21.23 11.68
C ILE A 641 -4.73 21.61 12.23
N ASP A 642 -4.36 22.90 12.20
CA ASP A 642 -3.05 23.34 12.72
C ASP A 642 -2.89 23.00 14.21
N ARG A 643 -3.95 23.17 15.00
CA ARG A 643 -3.96 22.78 16.41
C ARG A 643 -3.85 21.26 16.59
N MET A 644 -4.51 20.49 15.73
CA MET A 644 -4.42 19.03 15.76
C MET A 644 -3.01 18.54 15.53
N LEU A 645 -2.35 19.06 14.50
CA LEU A 645 -0.96 18.72 14.21
C LEU A 645 -0.03 19.09 15.37
N ALA A 646 -0.28 20.22 16.04
CA ALA A 646 0.50 20.63 17.20
C ALA A 646 0.30 19.74 18.44
N GLU A 647 -0.92 19.22 18.66
CA GLU A 647 -1.23 18.38 19.83
C GLU A 647 -0.93 16.89 19.62
N ASN A 648 -1.17 16.38 18.40
CA ASN A 648 -0.87 15.01 18.00
C ASN A 648 -0.60 14.97 16.49
N LEU A 649 0.68 15.06 16.16
CA LEU A 649 1.18 15.09 14.78
C LEU A 649 0.70 13.90 13.95
N GLU A 650 0.83 12.68 14.49
CA GLU A 650 0.45 11.45 13.78
C GLU A 650 -1.06 11.40 13.49
N PHE A 651 -1.89 11.71 14.49
CA PHE A 651 -3.34 11.74 14.30
C PHE A 651 -3.77 12.83 13.31
N GLY A 652 -3.20 14.03 13.43
CA GLY A 652 -3.44 15.14 12.50
C GLY A 652 -3.06 14.77 11.07
N TYR A 653 -1.90 14.13 10.89
CA TYR A 653 -1.43 13.64 9.60
C TYR A 653 -2.36 12.57 9.00
N ARG A 654 -2.74 11.53 9.76
CA ARG A 654 -3.69 10.50 9.31
C ARG A 654 -5.04 11.10 8.89
N MET A 655 -5.54 12.09 9.65
CA MET A 655 -6.78 12.79 9.30
C MET A 655 -6.66 13.58 8.00
N LEU A 656 -5.58 14.34 7.81
CA LEU A 656 -5.30 15.02 6.55
C LEU A 656 -5.26 14.04 5.37
N SER A 657 -4.59 12.91 5.56
CA SER A 657 -4.46 11.86 4.55
C SER A 657 -5.80 11.22 4.15
N GLY A 658 -6.77 11.15 5.07
CA GLY A 658 -8.14 10.71 4.77
C GLY A 658 -9.01 11.82 4.16
N MET A 659 -9.02 13.00 4.78
CA MET A 659 -9.90 14.12 4.42
C MET A 659 -9.58 14.75 3.07
N GLN A 660 -8.34 14.63 2.59
CA GLN A 660 -8.00 15.03 1.22
C GLN A 660 -8.75 14.20 0.16
N ASN A 661 -9.29 13.01 0.50
CA ASN A 661 -9.89 12.07 -0.47
C ASN A 661 -11.38 11.81 -0.22
N ALA A 662 -11.81 11.77 1.04
CA ALA A 662 -13.18 11.53 1.41
C ALA A 662 -13.67 12.59 2.39
N TRP A 663 -14.69 13.34 1.97
CA TRP A 663 -15.35 14.36 2.76
C TRP A 663 -16.80 13.96 3.04
N PHE A 664 -17.24 14.06 4.29
CA PHE A 664 -18.60 13.75 4.70
C PHE A 664 -19.28 15.05 5.16
N ASP A 665 -19.99 15.75 4.26
CA ASP A 665 -20.54 17.09 4.53
C ASP A 665 -21.57 17.08 5.68
N TYR A 666 -22.25 15.96 5.87
CA TYR A 666 -23.22 15.77 6.97
C TYR A 666 -22.57 15.53 8.34
N ILE A 667 -21.25 15.37 8.41
CA ILE A 667 -20.48 15.29 9.65
C ILE A 667 -19.87 16.66 9.89
N ASN A 668 -20.27 17.33 10.98
CA ASN A 668 -19.55 18.52 11.41
C ASN A 668 -18.21 18.10 12.06
N VAL A 669 -17.20 18.01 11.21
CA VAL A 669 -15.84 17.65 11.58
C VAL A 669 -15.28 18.61 12.64
N GLU A 670 -15.52 19.93 12.48
CA GLU A 670 -15.10 20.95 13.44
C GLU A 670 -15.73 20.71 14.81
N ALA A 671 -17.05 20.48 14.88
CA ALA A 671 -17.75 20.20 16.13
C ALA A 671 -17.29 18.89 16.78
N LEU A 672 -17.06 17.83 15.99
CA LEU A 672 -16.54 16.57 16.48
C LEU A 672 -15.17 16.75 17.15
N PHE A 673 -14.31 17.54 16.53
CA PHE A 673 -13.01 17.90 17.09
C PHE A 673 -13.14 18.78 18.32
N HIS A 674 -13.95 19.85 18.26
CA HIS A 674 -14.19 20.72 19.40
C HIS A 674 -14.70 19.95 20.62
N ALA A 675 -15.63 19.01 20.45
CA ALA A 675 -16.12 18.17 21.54
C ALA A 675 -15.02 17.27 22.13
N THR A 676 -14.16 16.71 21.28
CA THR A 676 -13.04 15.85 21.70
C THR A 676 -11.98 16.65 22.46
N TYR A 677 -11.60 17.82 21.93
CA TYR A 677 -10.65 18.74 22.57
C TYR A 677 -11.18 19.31 23.87
N SER A 678 -12.46 19.67 23.92
CA SER A 678 -13.09 20.16 25.16
C SER A 678 -12.99 19.12 26.26
N LYS A 679 -13.27 17.84 25.98
CA LYS A 679 -13.11 16.74 26.96
C LYS A 679 -11.66 16.53 27.39
N ILE A 680 -10.70 16.67 26.48
CA ILE A 680 -9.27 16.55 26.81
C ILE A 680 -8.83 17.72 27.69
N ALA A 681 -9.19 18.95 27.33
CA ALA A 681 -8.92 20.15 28.10
C ALA A 681 -9.54 20.07 29.50
N GLU A 682 -10.80 19.64 29.57
CA GLU A 682 -11.53 19.45 30.81
C GLU A 682 -10.90 18.34 31.68
N SER A 683 -10.46 17.22 31.10
CA SER A 683 -9.73 16.16 31.79
C SER A 683 -8.40 16.67 32.36
N ARG A 684 -7.65 17.47 31.59
CA ARG A 684 -6.41 18.12 32.05
C ARG A 684 -6.69 19.08 33.22
N LEU A 685 -7.80 19.81 33.18
CA LEU A 685 -8.21 20.73 34.25
C LEU A 685 -8.74 20.02 35.48
N ARG A 686 -9.52 18.95 35.34
CA ARG A 686 -9.93 18.10 36.46
C ARG A 686 -8.71 17.46 37.13
N ARG A 687 -7.70 17.05 36.36
CA ARG A 687 -6.42 16.58 36.92
C ARG A 687 -5.73 17.70 37.69
N LEU A 688 -5.58 18.90 37.11
CA LEU A 688 -5.06 20.08 37.80
C LEU A 688 -5.84 20.44 39.08
N ALA A 689 -7.17 20.38 39.04
CA ALA A 689 -8.05 20.72 40.16
C ALA A 689 -7.97 19.71 41.31
N LYS A 690 -7.67 18.42 41.05
CA LYS A 690 -7.41 17.42 42.09
C LYS A 690 -6.17 17.73 42.94
N PHE A 691 -5.28 18.58 42.46
CA PHE A 691 -4.07 18.99 43.17
C PHE A 691 -4.21 20.34 43.90
N ILE A 692 -5.41 20.94 43.90
CA ILE A 692 -5.73 22.16 44.65
C ILE A 692 -6.93 21.83 45.57
N PRO A 693 -6.68 21.38 46.81
CA PRO A 693 -7.72 20.85 47.73
C PRO A 693 -8.87 21.82 48.03
N SER A 694 -8.67 23.12 47.84
CA SER A 694 -9.69 24.16 48.05
C SER A 694 -10.74 24.27 46.94
N LEU A 695 -10.64 23.50 45.85
CA LEU A 695 -11.62 23.52 44.75
C LEU A 695 -12.80 22.55 44.93
N TRP A 696 -12.78 21.69 45.97
CA TRP A 696 -13.78 20.63 46.18
C TRP A 696 -14.67 20.81 47.42
N ASN A 697 -14.48 21.87 48.20
CA ASN A 697 -15.33 22.21 49.36
C ASN A 697 -16.26 23.37 49.06
#